data_AF-A0A0Q5T2T8-F1
#
_entry.id   AF-A0A0Q5T2T8-F1
#
_cell.length_a   1.000
_cell.length_b   1.000
_cell.length_c   1.000
_cell.angle_alpha   90.00
_cell.angle_beta   90.00
_cell.angle_gamma   90.00
#
_symmetry.space_group_name_H-M   'P 1'
#
loop_
_entity.id
_entity.type
_entity.pdbx_description
1 polymer ?
#
loop_
_entity_poly.entity_id
_entity_poly.type
_entity_poly.pdbx_seq_one_letter_code
_entity_poly.pdbx_strand_id
1 'polypeptide(L)'
;MRFHKLLVGLSAATLFAVLGSAAFTGPKPQKHAVVERPREAWVLRSVLDGRPRILSIALHDRLWLAYNTKTAALYKAWTGKINFGGPVYTSSHGPQPVSAGVTYMEEPDENPWRIMADNKEITPEVSYKGHTVMDNQVILKYDLEYQGKKISIEEKPEFFDAGSGKTGFERVFTVSNVPADAELSLNVHLNSMAADTDYKTDGKYQGVISKEMAGNQSLIPMNGKLILKNNGKTTFSVNLTKKPEQPQASQKENRTDMIAGLFAKSDCNTCHNQEVKTVGPAYKAIAERYENNDQNKNALVTKVIKGGAGNWGQIAMSPHPDLKKEDAETMVSYILELDAEKERAQAASKLMPKPAYPISIKTVNPAQVAGATEKPGLARPGIAVNIYQFASGIGSVPEINDEMLPVKSGTINALHLDDQDFGDLKDNFAIYASGYINIKKTTNIVFRLVCDDGGKLYIDNKLVADNGVNHPLQSTDAEIILKPGKHPFKVEYYQGGFGKGLSLQWRPYGSKEFTVVPPSVFTYKGADIKRTGQTAIEVKKTDVPGDQSPLVDVHPSFTLSQARPDNFQPRVGGMDFLADGRMVVSTWDSLGSVYIVDGRKAASPNDIKVKRIAYGLAEPLGLKVVDDEIYIMQKQELTKLVDLNKDEIIDEYQTVCNGWKVSANFHEFAFGLVYKDGYFYGTLATAINPGGASTKPQIPDRGKAVKISKKDGSFTFVASGLRTPNGIGLGVDNEIFIADNQGDWLPANKIIHLQEGAWYGSRSVDFEGTANKKEAPPVVWLTQDEIGNSPSQPARLNVGPYQNQMIHGDVTHGGIKRVFAEKVNGVYQGAVFRFTQGLEAGVNRLAWGPDGSLYVGGVGSTGNWGHTGKLGYGLQKLTFNDKVAFEMLAVRAKSNGVEIEFTEPLKEGVGESASDYEIKQWWFKPTAEYGGPKMDNENLAVKAVKVSPDRRKVTLQLTGMKSKHVVYIHLNRKTIVSQSSKNLWSTEAWYNMNEIPQGI
;
A
#
# COMPACT_ATOMS: atom_id res chain seq x y z
N MET A 1 -52.62 -43.18 -5.34
CA MET A 1 -53.89 -43.20 -4.57
C MET A 1 -54.01 -41.84 -3.88
N ARG A 2 -54.92 -40.91 -4.27
CA ARG A 2 -56.36 -40.83 -3.87
C ARG A 2 -56.47 -40.64 -2.33
N PHE A 3 -57.04 -39.59 -1.71
CA PHE A 3 -58.12 -38.62 -2.04
C PHE A 3 -57.98 -37.35 -1.14
N HIS A 4 -58.05 -36.12 -1.71
CA HIS A 4 -59.08 -35.03 -1.53
C HIS A 4 -58.92 -34.08 -0.32
N LYS A 5 -58.67 -32.75 -0.49
CA LYS A 5 -59.53 -31.62 -0.97
C LYS A 5 -60.60 -31.22 0.08
N LEU A 6 -60.99 -29.98 0.40
CA LEU A 6 -60.97 -28.60 -0.14
C LEU A 6 -61.57 -27.68 1.01
N LEU A 7 -61.11 -26.45 1.32
CA LEU A 7 -61.53 -25.09 0.83
C LEU A 7 -62.49 -24.27 1.74
N VAL A 8 -62.24 -22.94 1.77
CA VAL A 8 -63.13 -21.76 2.06
C VAL A 8 -63.58 -21.55 3.52
N GLY A 9 -63.61 -20.37 4.15
CA GLY A 9 -63.56 -18.96 3.72
C GLY A 9 -64.82 -18.21 4.18
N LEU A 10 -64.63 -16.99 4.73
CA LEU A 10 -65.59 -15.90 4.99
C LEU A 10 -66.53 -15.88 6.25
N SER A 11 -66.18 -14.94 7.13
CA SER A 11 -66.93 -13.71 7.50
C SER A 11 -68.04 -13.69 8.58
N ALA A 12 -68.14 -12.49 9.17
CA ALA A 12 -69.19 -11.90 10.02
C ALA A 12 -69.20 -12.35 11.50
N ALA A 13 -68.73 -11.53 12.46
CA ALA A 13 -69.25 -10.26 12.97
C ALA A 13 -70.21 -10.43 14.17
N THR A 14 -69.84 -9.72 15.24
CA THR A 14 -70.66 -9.23 16.37
C THR A 14 -71.23 -10.23 17.38
N LEU A 15 -70.69 -10.21 18.61
CA LEU A 15 -71.44 -9.83 19.82
C LEU A 15 -70.45 -9.74 21.01
N PHE A 16 -70.34 -8.57 21.64
CA PHE A 16 -70.76 -8.34 23.03
C PHE A 16 -70.28 -6.98 23.54
N ALA A 17 -71.26 -6.22 24.03
CA ALA A 17 -71.12 -4.95 24.69
C ALA A 17 -70.80 -5.16 26.19
N VAL A 18 -69.84 -4.35 26.66
CA VAL A 18 -69.90 -3.48 27.86
C VAL A 18 -69.98 -4.14 29.23
N LEU A 19 -68.87 -4.03 29.97
CA LEU A 19 -68.85 -3.54 31.36
C LEU A 19 -67.65 -2.58 31.51
N GLY A 20 -67.94 -1.38 32.00
CA GLY A 20 -67.04 -0.24 32.00
C GLY A 20 -65.96 -0.27 33.08
N SER A 21 -64.83 0.36 32.76
CA SER A 21 -63.83 0.81 33.72
C SER A 21 -63.46 2.26 33.39
N ALA A 22 -63.44 3.09 34.43
CA ALA A 22 -63.06 4.49 34.36
C ALA A 22 -61.59 4.60 33.91
N ALA A 23 -61.37 5.20 32.74
CA ALA A 23 -60.04 5.48 32.22
C ALA A 23 -59.53 6.82 32.79
N PHE A 24 -58.43 6.76 33.53
CA PHE A 24 -57.55 7.90 33.73
C PHE A 24 -57.01 8.34 32.35
N THR A 25 -57.45 9.49 31.87
CA THR A 25 -56.90 10.12 30.67
C THR A 25 -55.57 10.81 31.01
N GLY A 26 -54.48 10.04 31.03
CA GLY A 26 -53.15 10.60 30.85
C GLY A 26 -52.99 11.11 29.41
N PRO A 27 -52.18 12.16 29.15
CA PRO A 27 -51.94 12.63 27.79
C PRO A 27 -51.34 11.50 26.95
N LYS A 28 -52.00 11.18 25.83
CA LYS A 28 -51.49 10.22 24.83
C LYS A 28 -50.10 10.67 24.38
N PRO A 29 -49.09 9.78 24.30
CA PRO A 29 -47.81 10.13 23.71
C PRO A 29 -48.07 10.58 22.27
N GLN A 30 -47.66 11.81 21.97
CA GLN A 30 -47.67 12.36 20.63
C GLN A 30 -46.82 11.42 19.77
N LYS A 31 -47.42 10.74 18.79
CA LYS A 31 -46.66 9.99 17.79
C LYS A 31 -45.82 11.00 17.02
N HIS A 32 -44.54 11.14 17.37
CA HIS A 32 -43.58 11.83 16.52
C HIS A 32 -43.57 11.10 15.17
N ALA A 33 -43.78 11.84 14.09
CA ALA A 33 -43.66 11.30 12.74
C ALA A 33 -42.25 10.69 12.59
N VAL A 34 -42.14 9.50 11.98
CA VAL A 34 -40.85 8.88 11.70
C VAL A 34 -40.06 9.84 10.82
N VAL A 35 -39.00 10.46 11.37
CA VAL A 35 -38.14 11.39 10.64
C VAL A 35 -37.29 10.57 9.68
N GLU A 36 -37.54 10.70 8.38
CA GLU A 36 -36.68 10.09 7.36
C GLU A 36 -35.27 10.66 7.48
N ARG A 37 -34.25 9.79 7.54
CA ARG A 37 -32.85 10.22 7.65
C ARG A 37 -32.32 10.55 6.24
N PRO A 38 -31.49 11.60 6.09
CA PRO A 38 -31.08 12.12 4.79
C PRO A 38 -30.13 11.20 4.01
N ARG A 39 -29.65 10.12 4.64
CA ARG A 39 -28.81 9.10 4.01
C ARG A 39 -28.92 7.77 4.75
N GLU A 40 -28.48 6.71 4.07
CA GLU A 40 -28.45 5.35 4.61
C GLU A 40 -27.50 5.22 5.82
N ALA A 41 -26.21 5.45 5.65
CA ALA A 41 -25.24 5.50 6.75
C ALA A 41 -25.28 6.87 7.44
N TRP A 42 -26.37 7.17 8.15
CA TRP A 42 -26.57 8.45 8.81
C TRP A 42 -25.82 8.60 10.14
N VAL A 43 -25.41 7.50 10.77
CA VAL A 43 -24.41 7.46 11.85
C VAL A 43 -23.15 6.81 11.30
N LEU A 44 -22.03 7.52 11.28
CA LEU A 44 -20.78 6.98 10.76
C LEU A 44 -19.54 7.56 11.44
N ARG A 45 -18.51 6.73 11.56
CA ARG A 45 -17.17 7.13 12.01
C ARG A 45 -16.31 7.51 10.82
N SER A 46 -15.53 8.58 10.97
CA SER A 46 -14.54 8.97 9.97
C SER A 46 -13.43 9.84 10.58
N VAL A 47 -12.51 10.26 9.72
CA VAL A 47 -11.84 11.55 9.89
C VAL A 47 -12.78 12.62 9.34
N LEU A 48 -12.89 13.77 9.99
CA LEU A 48 -13.66 14.91 9.49
C LEU A 48 -12.92 16.21 9.85
N ASP A 49 -12.79 17.13 8.90
CA ASP A 49 -12.17 18.45 9.12
C ASP A 49 -10.75 18.36 9.70
N GLY A 50 -9.98 17.36 9.26
CA GLY A 50 -8.63 17.10 9.77
C GLY A 50 -8.59 16.55 11.20
N ARG A 51 -9.72 16.15 11.77
CA ARG A 51 -9.83 15.56 13.10
C ARG A 51 -10.12 14.06 13.01
N PRO A 52 -9.33 13.18 13.68
CA PRO A 52 -9.70 11.78 13.83
C PRO A 52 -10.77 11.62 14.93
N ARG A 53 -11.30 10.41 15.10
CA ARG A 53 -12.25 10.07 16.18
C ARG A 53 -13.59 10.77 16.09
N ILE A 54 -14.02 11.14 14.88
CA ILE A 54 -15.30 11.82 14.67
C ILE A 54 -16.42 10.81 14.37
N LEU A 55 -17.50 10.89 15.12
CA LEU A 55 -18.79 10.29 14.80
C LEU A 55 -19.69 11.36 14.18
N SER A 56 -19.93 11.25 12.88
CA SER A 56 -20.86 12.11 12.15
C SER A 56 -22.28 11.55 12.23
N ILE A 57 -23.26 12.41 12.48
CA ILE A 57 -24.67 12.05 12.62
C ILE A 57 -25.51 12.98 11.74
N ALA A 58 -26.15 12.43 10.71
CA ALA A 58 -27.03 13.15 9.81
C ALA A 58 -28.49 13.02 10.31
N LEU A 59 -28.92 13.90 11.23
CA LEU A 59 -30.27 13.82 11.80
C LEU A 59 -31.34 14.25 10.77
N HIS A 60 -31.03 15.23 9.93
CA HIS A 60 -31.87 15.76 8.84
C HIS A 60 -30.98 16.50 7.82
N ASP A 61 -31.45 16.75 6.59
CA ASP A 61 -30.79 17.65 5.61
C ASP A 61 -30.42 19.04 6.16
N ARG A 62 -31.10 19.45 7.25
CA ARG A 62 -30.92 20.75 7.90
C ARG A 62 -30.11 20.66 9.18
N LEU A 63 -29.66 19.46 9.59
CA LEU A 63 -28.90 19.26 10.82
C LEU A 63 -28.00 18.03 10.75
N TRP A 64 -26.72 18.29 10.60
CA TRP A 64 -25.62 17.35 10.84
C TRP A 64 -24.95 17.67 12.17
N LEU A 65 -24.47 16.62 12.85
CA LEU A 65 -23.67 16.69 14.07
C LEU A 65 -22.35 15.97 13.85
N ALA A 66 -21.29 16.43 14.52
CA ALA A 66 -20.00 15.75 14.59
C ALA A 66 -19.56 15.68 16.06
N TYR A 67 -19.47 14.46 16.60
CA TYR A 67 -18.99 14.21 17.96
C TYR A 67 -17.54 13.72 17.94
N ASN A 68 -16.69 14.30 18.78
CA ASN A 68 -15.36 13.75 19.06
C ASN A 68 -15.48 12.62 20.08
N THR A 69 -15.32 11.37 19.65
CA THR A 69 -15.44 10.16 20.48
C THR A 69 -14.28 9.98 21.46
N LYS A 70 -13.22 10.81 21.40
CA LYS A 70 -12.19 10.83 22.46
C LYS A 70 -12.71 11.52 23.72
N THR A 71 -13.53 12.55 23.56
CA THR A 71 -13.92 13.47 24.65
C THR A 71 -15.44 13.60 24.81
N ALA A 72 -16.22 12.87 24.02
CA ALA A 72 -17.67 13.00 23.92
C ALA A 72 -18.15 14.45 23.68
N ALA A 73 -17.31 15.27 23.04
CA ALA A 73 -17.65 16.65 22.71
C ALA A 73 -18.50 16.69 21.44
N LEU A 74 -19.62 17.43 21.46
CA LEU A 74 -20.29 17.85 20.23
C LEU A 74 -19.44 18.94 19.58
N TYR A 75 -18.48 18.53 18.74
CA TYR A 75 -17.52 19.41 18.09
C TYR A 75 -18.22 20.41 17.16
N LYS A 76 -19.20 19.95 16.37
CA LYS A 76 -19.84 20.80 15.35
C LYS A 76 -21.28 20.40 15.09
N ALA A 77 -22.14 21.39 14.85
CA ALA A 77 -23.45 21.19 14.21
C ALA A 77 -23.64 22.16 13.04
N TRP A 78 -24.15 21.67 11.91
CA TRP A 78 -24.27 22.48 10.69
C TRP A 78 -25.42 22.01 9.79
N THR A 79 -25.79 22.85 8.83
CA THR A 79 -26.65 22.47 7.68
C THR A 79 -25.80 22.43 6.41
N GLY A 80 -26.02 21.43 5.56
CA GLY A 80 -25.24 21.22 4.35
C GLY A 80 -24.92 19.74 4.17
N LYS A 81 -23.66 19.42 3.88
CA LYS A 81 -23.21 18.06 3.59
C LYS A 81 -21.80 17.80 4.12
N ILE A 82 -21.37 16.55 4.01
CA ILE A 82 -19.94 16.18 4.07
C ILE A 82 -19.48 15.93 2.63
N ASN A 83 -18.37 16.57 2.25
CA ASN A 83 -17.65 16.24 1.04
C ASN A 83 -16.72 15.06 1.36
N PHE A 84 -17.15 13.85 1.00
CA PHE A 84 -16.38 12.63 1.24
C PHE A 84 -15.24 12.51 0.22
N GLY A 85 -14.02 12.80 0.67
CA GLY A 85 -12.78 12.54 -0.08
C GLY A 85 -11.94 11.47 0.61
N GLY A 86 -11.13 10.76 -0.17
CA GLY A 86 -10.14 9.80 0.36
C GLY A 86 -10.29 8.40 -0.24
N PRO A 87 -9.47 7.43 0.18
CA PRO A 87 -9.33 6.17 -0.55
C PRO A 87 -10.61 5.34 -0.64
N VAL A 88 -11.42 5.31 0.42
CA VAL A 88 -12.68 4.54 0.44
C VAL A 88 -13.84 5.26 -0.27
N TYR A 89 -13.72 6.56 -0.52
CA TYR A 89 -14.79 7.40 -1.08
C TYR A 89 -14.54 7.74 -2.56
N THR A 90 -13.33 8.18 -2.89
CA THR A 90 -12.94 8.67 -4.21
C THR A 90 -11.75 7.93 -4.81
N SER A 91 -11.16 6.95 -4.09
CA SER A 91 -9.89 6.28 -4.44
C SER A 91 -8.66 7.22 -4.47
N SER A 92 -8.81 8.45 -3.97
CA SER A 92 -7.76 9.46 -3.92
C SER A 92 -6.86 9.28 -2.70
N HIS A 93 -5.55 9.40 -2.90
CA HIS A 93 -4.56 9.44 -1.82
C HIS A 93 -4.40 10.88 -1.32
N GLY A 94 -4.70 11.15 -0.05
CA GLY A 94 -4.53 12.49 0.56
C GLY A 94 -5.78 13.13 1.14
N PRO A 95 -6.85 13.40 0.33
CA PRO A 95 -8.02 14.09 0.85
C PRO A 95 -8.73 13.25 1.90
N GLN A 96 -9.31 13.91 2.89
CA GLN A 96 -10.16 13.32 3.91
C GLN A 96 -11.53 14.01 3.89
N PRO A 97 -12.58 13.43 4.51
CA PRO A 97 -13.87 14.09 4.57
C PRO A 97 -13.81 15.48 5.20
N VAL A 98 -14.51 16.43 4.59
CA VAL A 98 -14.63 17.83 5.07
C VAL A 98 -16.10 18.22 5.12
N SER A 99 -16.53 18.88 6.19
CA SER A 99 -17.87 19.41 6.31
C SER A 99 -18.03 20.69 5.48
N ALA A 100 -19.18 20.83 4.81
CA ALA A 100 -19.50 21.97 3.97
C ALA A 100 -20.91 22.48 4.25
N GLY A 101 -21.05 23.80 4.38
CA GLY A 101 -22.32 24.48 4.62
C GLY A 101 -22.26 25.49 5.76
N VAL A 102 -23.41 25.79 6.36
CA VAL A 102 -23.54 26.82 7.40
C VAL A 102 -23.45 26.19 8.78
N THR A 103 -22.42 26.57 9.54
CA THR A 103 -22.20 26.13 10.93
C THR A 103 -23.16 26.84 11.88
N TYR A 104 -23.89 26.07 12.69
CA TYR A 104 -24.72 26.56 13.79
C TYR A 104 -23.91 26.67 15.09
N MET A 105 -23.07 25.66 15.34
CA MET A 105 -22.16 25.63 16.49
C MET A 105 -20.83 24.99 16.11
N GLU A 106 -19.78 25.47 16.75
CA GLU A 106 -18.47 24.82 16.80
C GLU A 106 -17.94 24.98 18.22
N GLU A 107 -17.62 23.86 18.87
CA GLU A 107 -17.17 23.85 20.27
C GLU A 107 -15.65 24.06 20.30
N PRO A 108 -15.16 25.19 20.85
CA PRO A 108 -13.73 25.46 20.95
C PRO A 108 -13.03 24.59 22.00
N ASP A 109 -13.75 24.09 23.01
CA ASP A 109 -13.20 23.22 24.04
C ASP A 109 -13.14 21.77 23.57
N GLU A 110 -11.93 21.19 23.47
CA GLU A 110 -11.80 19.78 23.10
C GLU A 110 -12.53 18.84 24.07
N ASN A 111 -12.65 19.22 25.35
CA ASN A 111 -13.39 18.48 26.37
C ASN A 111 -14.32 19.43 27.15
N PRO A 112 -15.60 19.57 26.75
CA PRO A 112 -16.53 20.52 27.35
C PRO A 112 -17.12 20.07 28.70
N TRP A 113 -16.80 18.87 29.19
CA TRP A 113 -17.33 18.35 30.45
C TRP A 113 -16.67 19.01 31.66
N ARG A 114 -17.47 19.32 32.68
CA ARG A 114 -17.00 19.91 33.95
C ARG A 114 -17.70 19.27 35.13
N ILE A 115 -16.92 18.94 36.15
CA ILE A 115 -17.43 18.50 37.46
C ILE A 115 -17.08 19.57 38.48
N MET A 116 -18.10 20.09 39.13
CA MET A 116 -17.98 21.07 40.20
C MET A 116 -18.02 20.33 41.53
N ALA A 117 -16.91 20.31 42.28
CA ALA A 117 -16.83 19.69 43.61
C ALA A 117 -15.89 20.50 44.51
N ASP A 118 -16.19 20.64 45.80
CA ASP A 118 -15.40 21.43 46.76
C ASP A 118 -15.04 22.85 46.28
N ASN A 119 -15.97 23.54 45.59
CA ASN A 119 -15.74 24.83 44.94
C ASN A 119 -14.59 24.84 43.90
N LYS A 120 -14.16 23.67 43.40
CA LYS A 120 -13.18 23.52 42.33
C LYS A 120 -13.76 22.83 41.11
N GLU A 121 -13.56 23.45 39.96
CA GLU A 121 -13.97 22.91 38.68
C GLU A 121 -12.91 21.96 38.15
N ILE A 122 -13.34 20.76 37.77
CA ILE A 122 -12.47 19.68 37.30
C ILE A 122 -12.93 19.27 35.89
N THR A 123 -11.99 19.14 34.97
CA THR A 123 -12.22 18.52 33.66
C THR A 123 -12.01 17.01 33.80
N PRO A 124 -13.07 16.18 33.71
CA PRO A 124 -12.94 14.74 33.87
C PRO A 124 -12.31 14.07 32.65
N GLU A 125 -11.66 12.92 32.85
CA GLU A 125 -11.33 12.03 31.74
C GLU A 125 -12.61 11.37 31.21
N VAL A 126 -12.69 11.23 29.89
CA VAL A 126 -13.87 10.70 29.20
C VAL A 126 -13.54 9.36 28.58
N SER A 127 -14.43 8.39 28.79
CA SER A 127 -14.37 7.08 28.15
C SER A 127 -15.63 6.85 27.32
N TYR A 128 -15.52 7.03 26.01
CA TYR A 128 -16.61 6.71 25.09
C TYR A 128 -16.85 5.21 25.05
N LYS A 129 -18.10 4.80 25.32
CA LYS A 129 -18.52 3.39 25.43
C LYS A 129 -19.15 2.84 24.18
N GLY A 130 -19.55 3.71 23.25
CA GLY A 130 -20.22 3.31 22.03
C GLY A 130 -21.48 4.11 21.76
N HIS A 131 -22.29 3.57 20.87
CA HIS A 131 -23.61 4.09 20.60
C HIS A 131 -24.58 2.97 20.23
N THR A 132 -25.86 3.23 20.47
CA THR A 132 -26.98 2.39 20.03
C THR A 132 -27.74 3.12 18.94
N VAL A 133 -28.12 2.41 17.87
CA VAL A 133 -29.02 2.88 16.81
C VAL A 133 -30.24 1.97 16.80
N MET A 134 -31.38 2.47 17.26
CA MET A 134 -32.63 1.72 17.35
C MET A 134 -33.81 2.64 17.10
N ASP A 135 -34.87 2.14 16.45
CA ASP A 135 -36.05 2.93 16.08
C ASP A 135 -35.70 4.22 15.32
N ASN A 136 -34.66 4.15 14.48
CA ASN A 136 -34.12 5.27 13.72
C ASN A 136 -33.62 6.44 14.60
N GLN A 137 -33.29 6.19 15.86
CA GLN A 137 -32.68 7.15 16.80
C GLN A 137 -31.30 6.66 17.24
N VAL A 138 -30.45 7.60 17.67
CA VAL A 138 -29.10 7.29 18.15
C VAL A 138 -28.96 7.69 19.62
N ILE A 139 -28.37 6.81 20.42
CA ILE A 139 -28.02 7.07 21.82
C ILE A 139 -26.51 6.92 21.95
N LEU A 140 -25.82 7.98 22.33
CA LEU A 140 -24.39 7.98 22.61
C LEU A 140 -24.16 7.61 24.07
N LYS A 141 -23.15 6.77 24.34
CA LYS A 141 -22.84 6.29 25.69
C LYS A 141 -21.40 6.63 26.05
N TYR A 142 -21.18 7.25 27.20
CA TYR A 142 -19.84 7.57 27.69
C TYR A 142 -19.80 7.67 29.21
N ASP A 143 -18.64 7.35 29.78
CA ASP A 143 -18.35 7.51 31.21
C ASP A 143 -17.41 8.69 31.44
N LEU A 144 -17.62 9.42 32.53
CA LEU A 144 -16.69 10.41 33.06
C LEU A 144 -16.02 9.86 34.32
N GLU A 145 -14.69 9.91 34.39
CA GLU A 145 -13.95 9.50 35.57
C GLU A 145 -13.87 10.61 36.61
N TYR A 146 -14.18 10.26 37.85
CA TYR A 146 -14.07 11.16 39.00
C TYR A 146 -13.76 10.37 40.28
N GLN A 147 -12.60 10.64 40.90
CA GLN A 147 -12.15 9.99 42.14
C GLN A 147 -12.21 8.44 42.09
N GLY A 148 -11.85 7.84 40.94
CA GLY A 148 -11.91 6.38 40.74
C GLY A 148 -13.32 5.80 40.57
N LYS A 149 -14.36 6.65 40.54
CA LYS A 149 -15.73 6.29 40.19
C LYS A 149 -16.05 6.71 38.75
N LYS A 150 -17.07 6.09 38.17
CA LYS A 150 -17.56 6.38 36.81
C LYS A 150 -18.95 6.98 36.89
N ILE A 151 -19.11 8.18 36.33
CA ILE A 151 -20.40 8.81 36.09
C ILE A 151 -20.83 8.43 34.67
N SER A 152 -21.94 7.72 34.53
CA SER A 152 -22.40 7.21 33.23
C SER A 152 -23.41 8.16 32.62
N ILE A 153 -23.24 8.43 31.33
CA ILE A 153 -24.07 9.37 30.56
C ILE A 153 -24.56 8.67 29.29
N GLU A 154 -25.87 8.74 29.09
CA GLU A 154 -26.48 8.47 27.80
C GLU A 154 -27.01 9.78 27.21
N GLU A 155 -26.70 10.04 25.95
CA GLU A 155 -27.14 11.22 25.24
C GLU A 155 -27.91 10.85 23.98
N LYS A 156 -29.13 11.36 23.86
CA LYS A 156 -29.97 11.24 22.68
C LYS A 156 -30.11 12.60 21.99
N PRO A 157 -29.34 12.88 20.92
CA PRO A 157 -29.55 14.04 20.07
C PRO A 157 -30.68 13.77 19.06
N GLU A 158 -31.54 14.74 18.81
CA GLU A 158 -32.63 14.62 17.84
C GLU A 158 -32.98 15.94 17.16
N PHE A 159 -33.43 15.84 15.91
CA PHE A 159 -33.97 16.95 15.13
C PHE A 159 -35.47 17.12 15.42
N PHE A 160 -35.93 18.37 15.48
CA PHE A 160 -37.36 18.68 15.37
C PHE A 160 -37.57 19.86 14.43
N ASP A 161 -38.72 19.92 13.77
CA ASP A 161 -39.08 21.08 12.97
C ASP A 161 -39.62 22.19 13.87
N ALA A 162 -38.88 23.29 14.00
CA ALA A 162 -39.27 24.44 14.80
C ALA A 162 -40.32 25.32 14.10
N GLY A 163 -40.78 24.92 12.90
CA GLY A 163 -41.76 25.64 12.10
C GLY A 163 -41.12 26.66 11.16
N SER A 164 -41.84 27.01 10.08
CA SER A 164 -41.39 27.97 9.06
C SER A 164 -40.00 27.66 8.46
N GLY A 165 -39.63 26.37 8.40
CA GLY A 165 -38.33 25.93 7.89
C GLY A 165 -37.15 26.17 8.83
N LYS A 166 -37.39 26.52 10.10
CA LYS A 166 -36.36 26.67 11.14
C LYS A 166 -35.90 25.33 11.70
N THR A 167 -34.61 25.19 11.99
CA THR A 167 -34.03 23.93 12.47
C THR A 167 -34.14 23.87 13.98
N GLY A 168 -34.84 22.87 14.53
CA GLY A 168 -34.82 22.56 15.96
C GLY A 168 -33.80 21.47 16.26
N PHE A 169 -33.04 21.65 17.34
CA PHE A 169 -32.10 20.66 17.85
C PHE A 169 -32.39 20.38 19.32
N GLU A 170 -32.63 19.12 19.67
CA GLU A 170 -32.82 18.66 21.04
C GLU A 170 -31.71 17.70 21.44
N ARG A 171 -31.25 17.81 22.69
CA ARG A 171 -30.34 16.88 23.36
C ARG A 171 -31.00 16.43 24.66
N VAL A 172 -31.14 15.12 24.83
CA VAL A 172 -31.63 14.51 26.07
C VAL A 172 -30.49 13.75 26.72
N PHE A 173 -30.12 14.13 27.94
CA PHE A 173 -29.10 13.47 28.74
C PHE A 173 -29.76 12.64 29.84
N THR A 174 -29.33 11.40 30.01
CA THR A 174 -29.60 10.57 31.19
C THR A 174 -28.29 10.36 31.91
N VAL A 175 -28.16 10.91 33.11
CA VAL A 175 -26.95 10.84 33.92
C VAL A 175 -27.18 9.91 35.11
N SER A 176 -26.17 9.11 35.47
CA SER A 176 -26.21 8.21 36.61
C SER A 176 -24.86 8.13 37.32
N ASN A 177 -24.88 7.74 38.60
CA ASN A 177 -23.71 7.61 39.48
C ASN A 177 -22.95 8.91 39.77
N VAL A 178 -23.62 10.07 39.75
CA VAL A 178 -23.02 11.34 40.21
C VAL A 178 -22.88 11.32 41.74
N PRO A 179 -21.67 11.53 42.30
CA PRO A 179 -21.46 11.67 43.73
C PRO A 179 -22.26 12.82 44.34
N ALA A 180 -22.63 12.72 45.62
CA ALA A 180 -23.46 13.71 46.30
C ALA A 180 -22.80 15.09 46.43
N ASP A 181 -21.47 15.13 46.42
CA ASP A 181 -20.61 16.31 46.52
C ASP A 181 -20.25 16.92 45.16
N ALA A 182 -20.75 16.35 44.06
CA ALA A 182 -20.42 16.76 42.70
C ALA A 182 -21.63 17.29 41.94
N GLU A 183 -21.44 18.35 41.15
CA GLU A 183 -22.41 18.84 40.17
C GLU A 183 -21.82 18.74 38.76
N LEU A 184 -22.53 18.07 37.86
CA LEU A 184 -22.09 17.87 36.48
C LEU A 184 -22.61 19.00 35.58
N SER A 185 -21.71 19.58 34.78
CA SER A 185 -22.07 20.55 33.75
C SER A 185 -21.34 20.31 32.45
N LEU A 186 -21.93 20.86 31.38
CA LEU A 186 -21.41 20.81 30.02
C LEU A 186 -21.28 22.24 29.50
N ASN A 187 -20.09 22.61 29.01
CA ASN A 187 -19.92 23.86 28.27
C ASN A 187 -20.72 23.79 26.96
N VAL A 188 -21.45 24.86 26.65
CA VAL A 188 -22.26 24.99 25.45
C VAL A 188 -21.92 26.32 24.78
N HIS A 189 -21.41 26.23 23.56
CA HIS A 189 -21.17 27.36 22.67
C HIS A 189 -22.07 27.25 21.43
N LEU A 190 -23.07 28.12 21.31
CA LEU A 190 -23.98 28.20 20.16
C LEU A 190 -23.93 29.60 19.57
N ASN A 191 -23.75 29.73 18.25
CA ASN A 191 -23.57 31.03 17.59
C ASN A 191 -24.78 31.43 16.72
N SER A 192 -25.93 30.77 16.91
CA SER A 192 -26.99 30.72 15.91
C SER A 192 -28.41 30.91 16.45
N MET A 193 -28.62 31.59 17.57
CA MET A 193 -29.98 31.91 18.04
C MET A 193 -30.44 33.27 17.51
N ALA A 194 -31.74 33.45 17.29
CA ALA A 194 -32.32 34.74 16.89
C ALA A 194 -32.87 35.54 18.08
N ALA A 195 -33.33 34.84 19.12
CA ALA A 195 -33.80 35.38 20.39
C ALA A 195 -33.13 34.68 21.58
N ASP A 196 -33.03 35.37 22.72
CA ASP A 196 -32.57 34.80 24.00
C ASP A 196 -33.57 33.80 24.59
N THR A 197 -34.76 33.71 24.00
CA THR A 197 -35.83 32.73 24.31
C THR A 197 -35.84 31.52 23.38
N ASP A 198 -34.93 31.43 22.41
CA ASP A 198 -34.88 30.33 21.43
C ASP A 198 -34.34 29.00 22.00
N TYR A 199 -34.02 28.94 23.29
CA TYR A 199 -33.65 27.69 23.97
C TYR A 199 -34.60 27.35 25.12
N LYS A 200 -34.71 26.06 25.44
CA LYS A 200 -35.44 25.53 26.60
C LYS A 200 -34.61 24.46 27.27
N THR A 201 -34.60 24.48 28.60
CA THR A 201 -34.03 23.37 29.38
C THR A 201 -34.77 23.17 30.69
N ASP A 202 -34.83 21.93 31.15
CA ASP A 202 -35.26 21.59 32.51
C ASP A 202 -34.08 21.39 33.49
N GLY A 203 -32.85 21.61 33.02
CA GLY A 203 -31.65 21.80 33.83
C GLY A 203 -31.44 23.27 34.21
N LYS A 204 -30.19 23.67 34.49
CA LYS A 204 -29.84 25.06 34.81
C LYS A 204 -28.75 25.58 33.88
N TYR A 205 -29.05 26.62 33.09
CA TYR A 205 -28.05 27.31 32.30
C TYR A 205 -27.41 28.47 33.08
N GLN A 206 -26.09 28.61 32.99
CA GLN A 206 -25.33 29.73 33.56
C GLN A 206 -24.34 30.25 32.51
N GLY A 207 -24.52 31.48 32.03
CA GLY A 207 -23.64 32.04 31.01
C GLY A 207 -24.02 33.44 30.57
N VAL A 208 -23.26 33.96 29.61
CA VAL A 208 -23.53 35.25 28.98
C VAL A 208 -24.33 35.02 27.70
N ILE A 209 -25.41 35.78 27.56
CA ILE A 209 -26.20 35.88 26.33
C ILE A 209 -26.09 37.34 25.89
N SER A 210 -25.33 37.59 24.82
CA SER A 210 -25.09 38.94 24.30
C SER A 210 -25.54 39.02 22.84
N LYS A 211 -26.12 40.14 22.42
CA LYS A 211 -26.47 40.37 21.02
C LYS A 211 -25.21 40.67 20.22
N GLU A 212 -25.01 39.94 19.13
CA GLU A 212 -23.96 40.19 18.14
C GLU A 212 -24.60 40.52 16.78
N MET A 213 -24.00 41.44 16.03
CA MET A 213 -24.45 41.77 14.67
C MET A 213 -23.67 40.94 13.66
N ALA A 214 -24.36 40.14 12.85
CA ALA A 214 -23.81 39.37 11.75
C ALA A 214 -24.40 39.87 10.41
N GLY A 215 -23.75 40.87 9.78
CA GLY A 215 -24.31 41.56 8.63
C GLY A 215 -25.55 42.38 9.02
N ASN A 216 -26.67 42.23 8.31
CA ASN A 216 -27.95 42.88 8.64
C ASN A 216 -28.82 42.05 9.62
N GLN A 217 -28.34 40.93 10.14
CA GLN A 217 -29.07 40.06 11.06
C GLN A 217 -28.44 40.09 12.45
N SER A 218 -29.26 40.29 13.49
CA SER A 218 -28.83 40.12 14.88
C SER A 218 -28.87 38.63 15.23
N LEU A 219 -27.73 38.09 15.66
CA LEU A 219 -27.63 36.75 16.23
C LEU A 219 -27.28 36.87 17.72
N ILE A 220 -27.69 35.88 18.48
CA ILE A 220 -27.46 35.83 19.92
C ILE A 220 -26.59 34.60 20.21
N PRO A 221 -25.26 34.76 20.34
CA PRO A 221 -24.41 33.71 20.86
C PRO A 221 -24.79 33.34 22.30
N MET A 222 -24.77 32.04 22.58
CA MET A 222 -24.94 31.45 23.91
C MET A 222 -23.60 30.80 24.28
N ASN A 223 -22.92 31.39 25.27
CA ASN A 223 -21.65 30.90 25.79
C ASN A 223 -21.77 30.69 27.30
N GLY A 224 -21.85 29.44 27.73
CA GLY A 224 -22.06 29.13 29.14
C GLY A 224 -22.10 27.65 29.46
N LYS A 225 -22.55 27.34 30.68
CA LYS A 225 -22.62 26.00 31.25
C LYS A 225 -24.06 25.55 31.36
N LEU A 226 -24.34 24.38 30.80
CA LEU A 226 -25.57 23.63 31.06
C LEU A 226 -25.31 22.67 32.23
N ILE A 227 -25.85 22.99 33.40
CA ILE A 227 -25.84 22.11 34.57
C ILE A 227 -26.95 21.07 34.39
N LEU A 228 -26.55 19.80 34.48
CA LEU A 228 -27.42 18.65 34.31
C LEU A 228 -28.00 18.21 35.66
N LYS A 229 -29.16 17.56 35.65
CA LYS A 229 -29.72 16.95 36.85
C LYS A 229 -28.86 15.75 37.24
N ASN A 230 -28.34 15.77 38.47
CA ASN A 230 -27.65 14.62 39.02
C ASN A 230 -28.59 13.41 39.07
N ASN A 231 -28.12 12.26 38.56
CA ASN A 231 -28.86 10.99 38.62
C ASN A 231 -30.28 11.08 38.03
N GLY A 232 -30.43 11.77 36.91
CA GLY A 232 -31.72 12.00 36.27
C GLY A 232 -31.61 12.38 34.80
N LYS A 233 -32.75 12.81 34.24
CA LYS A 233 -32.87 13.22 32.85
C LYS A 233 -32.90 14.74 32.72
N THR A 234 -32.08 15.26 31.81
CA THR A 234 -32.08 16.67 31.42
C THR A 234 -32.34 16.80 29.93
N THR A 235 -33.30 17.63 29.56
CA THR A 235 -33.58 18.01 28.17
C THR A 235 -33.05 19.42 27.92
N PHE A 236 -32.36 19.61 26.81
CA PHE A 236 -31.95 20.90 26.27
C PHE A 236 -32.38 20.97 24.80
N SER A 237 -33.20 21.96 24.45
CA SER A 237 -33.62 22.19 23.06
C SER A 237 -33.37 23.62 22.64
N VAL A 238 -33.03 23.82 21.37
CA VAL A 238 -32.72 25.12 20.79
C VAL A 238 -33.24 25.23 19.36
N ASN A 239 -33.76 26.41 19.01
CA ASN A 239 -34.11 26.78 17.64
C ASN A 239 -32.88 27.44 16.97
N LEU A 240 -32.33 26.76 15.98
CA LEU A 240 -31.16 27.21 15.23
C LEU A 240 -31.58 28.09 14.04
N THR A 241 -30.95 29.25 13.94
CA THR A 241 -31.10 30.23 12.88
C THR A 241 -29.82 30.28 12.04
N LYS A 242 -29.95 30.19 10.73
CA LYS A 242 -28.80 30.30 9.82
C LYS A 242 -28.21 31.70 9.94
N LYS A 243 -26.88 31.79 10.11
CA LYS A 243 -26.16 33.05 9.90
C LYS A 243 -26.24 33.41 8.40
N PRO A 244 -26.45 34.68 8.01
CA PRO A 244 -26.34 35.07 6.61
C PRO A 244 -24.98 34.62 6.09
N GLU A 245 -24.93 34.00 4.91
CA GLU A 245 -23.66 33.73 4.25
C GLU A 245 -22.91 35.06 4.16
N GLN A 246 -21.80 35.19 4.89
CA GLN A 246 -20.79 36.11 4.40
C GLN A 246 -20.41 35.59 3.03
N PRO A 247 -20.35 36.42 1.98
CA PRO A 247 -19.86 35.97 0.70
C PRO A 247 -18.49 35.37 0.97
N GLN A 248 -18.40 34.04 0.94
CA GLN A 248 -17.12 33.39 0.72
C GLN A 248 -16.64 34.05 -0.57
N ALA A 249 -15.50 34.74 -0.48
CA ALA A 249 -14.80 35.17 -1.66
C ALA A 249 -14.82 33.95 -2.59
N SER A 250 -15.44 34.11 -3.76
CA SER A 250 -15.36 33.10 -4.78
C SER A 250 -13.87 32.81 -4.90
N GLN A 251 -13.47 31.62 -4.48
CA GLN A 251 -12.17 31.12 -4.86
C GLN A 251 -12.30 30.98 -6.37
N LYS A 252 -11.92 32.04 -7.10
CA LYS A 252 -11.41 31.90 -8.44
C LYS A 252 -10.36 30.82 -8.29
N GLU A 253 -10.64 29.64 -8.83
CA GLU A 253 -9.70 28.52 -8.84
C GLU A 253 -8.37 29.09 -9.27
N ASN A 254 -7.46 29.23 -8.31
CA ASN A 254 -6.13 29.66 -8.64
C ASN A 254 -5.55 28.52 -9.49
N ARG A 255 -4.74 28.83 -10.51
CA ARG A 255 -4.15 27.78 -11.38
C ARG A 255 -3.57 26.63 -10.55
N THR A 256 -2.99 26.97 -9.39
CA THR A 256 -2.49 26.04 -8.36
C THR A 256 -3.56 25.13 -7.75
N ASP A 257 -4.74 25.64 -7.41
CA ASP A 257 -5.83 24.87 -6.79
C ASP A 257 -6.48 23.92 -7.81
N MET A 258 -6.61 24.37 -9.06
CA MET A 258 -7.06 23.52 -10.17
C MET A 258 -6.09 22.36 -10.41
N ILE A 259 -4.79 22.64 -10.48
CA ILE A 259 -3.74 21.62 -10.64
C ILE A 259 -3.75 20.65 -9.45
N ALA A 260 -3.79 21.17 -8.21
CA ALA A 260 -3.88 20.34 -7.01
C ALA A 260 -5.13 19.46 -7.03
N GLY A 261 -6.26 19.97 -7.53
CA GLY A 261 -7.48 19.22 -7.75
C GLY A 261 -7.32 18.08 -8.77
N LEU A 262 -6.57 18.29 -9.86
CA LEU A 262 -6.26 17.24 -10.84
C LEU A 262 -5.38 16.14 -10.24
N PHE A 263 -4.32 16.50 -9.50
CA PHE A 263 -3.48 15.52 -8.79
C PHE A 263 -4.22 14.79 -7.67
N ALA A 264 -5.17 15.44 -6.99
CA ALA A 264 -5.99 14.81 -5.96
C ALA A 264 -7.06 13.87 -6.55
N LYS A 265 -7.62 14.20 -7.72
CA LYS A 265 -8.60 13.36 -8.43
C LYS A 265 -7.97 12.22 -9.22
N SER A 266 -6.68 12.33 -9.54
CA SER A 266 -5.90 11.25 -10.14
C SER A 266 -5.24 10.37 -9.08
N ASP A 267 -4.77 9.22 -9.50
CA ASP A 267 -4.01 8.25 -8.71
C ASP A 267 -2.50 8.42 -8.87
N CYS A 268 -2.00 9.48 -9.52
CA CYS A 268 -0.57 9.74 -9.67
C CYS A 268 0.13 9.85 -8.30
N ASN A 269 -0.57 10.44 -7.32
CA ASN A 269 -0.16 10.57 -5.92
C ASN A 269 -0.14 9.23 -5.16
N THR A 270 -0.41 8.11 -5.81
CA THR A 270 -0.25 6.78 -5.23
C THR A 270 1.20 6.30 -5.37
N CYS A 271 1.87 6.71 -6.44
CA CYS A 271 3.22 6.25 -6.79
C CYS A 271 4.25 7.38 -6.88
N HIS A 272 3.82 8.63 -7.02
CA HIS A 272 4.70 9.77 -7.19
C HIS A 272 4.53 10.77 -6.06
N ASN A 273 5.63 11.41 -5.67
CA ASN A 273 5.65 12.54 -4.75
C ASN A 273 6.35 13.73 -5.44
N GLN A 274 6.12 14.95 -4.97
CA GLN A 274 6.74 16.13 -5.59
C GLN A 274 8.28 16.11 -5.50
N GLU A 275 8.84 15.72 -4.35
CA GLU A 275 10.27 15.87 -4.06
C GLU A 275 10.99 14.53 -3.80
N VAL A 276 10.28 13.54 -3.26
CA VAL A 276 10.89 12.29 -2.79
C VAL A 276 10.61 11.15 -3.76
N LYS A 277 11.64 10.38 -4.13
CA LYS A 277 11.43 9.14 -4.90
C LYS A 277 10.70 8.12 -4.02
N THR A 278 9.66 7.50 -4.56
CA THR A 278 8.82 6.54 -3.84
C THR A 278 8.69 5.26 -4.66
N VAL A 279 7.49 4.88 -5.11
CA VAL A 279 7.34 3.77 -6.07
C VAL A 279 7.80 4.22 -7.46
N GLY A 280 7.32 5.37 -7.89
CA GLY A 280 7.76 6.09 -9.08
C GLY A 280 8.75 7.22 -8.74
N PRO A 281 9.31 7.88 -9.78
CA PRO A 281 10.18 9.04 -9.61
C PRO A 281 9.44 10.23 -8.97
N ALA A 282 10.19 11.10 -8.29
CA ALA A 282 9.66 12.38 -7.83
C ALA A 282 9.28 13.27 -9.03
N TYR A 283 8.23 14.10 -8.93
CA TYR A 283 7.87 15.04 -9.99
C TYR A 283 9.02 15.99 -10.33
N LYS A 284 9.77 16.43 -9.32
CA LYS A 284 10.98 17.22 -9.54
C LYS A 284 12.06 16.48 -10.32
N ALA A 285 12.27 15.19 -10.05
CA ALA A 285 13.21 14.39 -10.83
C ALA A 285 12.73 14.22 -12.29
N ILE A 286 11.42 14.12 -12.52
CA ILE A 286 10.86 14.15 -13.88
C ILE A 286 11.17 15.49 -14.54
N ALA A 287 10.93 16.61 -13.86
CA ALA A 287 11.27 17.94 -14.36
C ALA A 287 12.75 18.05 -14.73
N GLU A 288 13.65 17.60 -13.84
CA GLU A 288 15.12 17.61 -14.04
C GLU A 288 15.60 16.68 -15.17
N ARG A 289 14.80 15.67 -15.57
CA ARG A 289 15.14 14.73 -16.64
C ARG A 289 14.67 15.20 -18.02
N TYR A 290 13.58 15.96 -18.08
CA TYR A 290 12.87 16.26 -19.31
C TYR A 290 12.81 17.77 -19.54
N GLU A 291 13.54 18.26 -20.55
CA GLU A 291 13.45 19.67 -20.93
C GLU A 291 11.98 20.08 -21.18
N ASN A 292 11.60 21.24 -20.66
CA ASN A 292 10.26 21.80 -20.83
C ASN A 292 10.03 22.30 -22.28
N ASN A 293 9.76 21.36 -23.19
CA ASN A 293 9.42 21.58 -24.59
C ASN A 293 8.20 20.73 -25.03
N ASP A 294 7.59 21.07 -26.16
CA ASP A 294 6.35 20.42 -26.62
C ASP A 294 6.54 18.93 -26.95
N GLN A 295 7.73 18.53 -27.39
CA GLN A 295 8.02 17.12 -27.69
C GLN A 295 7.99 16.27 -26.42
N ASN A 296 8.68 16.70 -25.37
CA ASN A 296 8.72 16.01 -24.08
C ASN A 296 7.36 16.04 -23.40
N LYS A 297 6.64 17.18 -23.45
CA LYS A 297 5.27 17.28 -22.94
C LYS A 297 4.35 16.25 -23.60
N ASN A 298 4.33 16.16 -24.92
CA ASN A 298 3.49 15.21 -25.65
C ASN A 298 3.86 13.74 -25.37
N ALA A 299 5.16 13.45 -25.25
CA ALA A 299 5.64 12.11 -24.94
C ALA A 299 5.28 11.68 -23.51
N LEU A 300 5.41 12.58 -22.52
CA LEU A 300 5.01 12.34 -21.13
C LEU A 300 3.49 12.18 -21.00
N VAL A 301 2.68 13.00 -21.67
CA VAL A 301 1.21 12.84 -21.71
C VAL A 301 0.84 11.46 -22.26
N THR A 302 1.50 11.03 -23.34
CA THR A 302 1.28 9.70 -23.91
C THR A 302 1.69 8.60 -22.93
N LYS A 303 2.81 8.75 -22.22
CA LYS A 303 3.27 7.79 -21.21
C LYS A 303 2.29 7.71 -20.03
N VAL A 304 1.77 8.84 -19.54
CA VAL A 304 0.73 8.88 -18.49
C VAL A 304 -0.50 8.08 -18.91
N ILE A 305 -1.04 8.34 -20.10
CA ILE A 305 -2.26 7.68 -20.58
C ILE A 305 -2.03 6.19 -20.85
N LYS A 306 -0.92 5.82 -21.51
CA LYS A 306 -0.66 4.44 -21.96
C LYS A 306 0.10 3.57 -20.96
N GLY A 307 0.64 4.15 -19.90
CA GLY A 307 1.52 3.46 -18.96
C GLY A 307 2.85 3.03 -19.60
N GLY A 308 3.61 2.23 -18.87
CA GLY A 308 4.82 1.56 -19.36
C GLY A 308 5.97 1.54 -18.35
N ALA A 309 7.01 0.77 -18.65
CA ALA A 309 8.23 0.62 -17.85
C ALA A 309 9.46 1.14 -18.61
N GLY A 310 10.66 0.97 -18.05
CA GLY A 310 11.94 1.18 -18.74
C GLY A 310 12.66 2.46 -18.32
N ASN A 311 12.01 3.62 -18.48
CA ASN A 311 12.69 4.91 -18.28
C ASN A 311 13.27 5.06 -16.86
N TRP A 312 12.52 4.69 -15.82
CA TRP A 312 12.88 4.95 -14.41
C TRP A 312 13.19 3.68 -13.60
N GLY A 313 13.46 2.56 -14.29
CA GLY A 313 13.61 1.24 -13.70
C GLY A 313 12.64 0.21 -14.29
N GLN A 314 12.66 -0.98 -13.71
CA GLN A 314 11.77 -2.09 -14.10
C GLN A 314 10.33 -1.91 -13.59
N ILE A 315 10.11 -1.00 -12.63
CA ILE A 315 8.79 -0.68 -12.09
C ILE A 315 7.95 -0.03 -13.20
N ALA A 316 6.90 -0.74 -13.63
CA ALA A 316 5.97 -0.25 -14.63
C ALA A 316 4.98 0.75 -14.03
N MET A 317 4.74 1.86 -14.72
CA MET A 317 3.62 2.75 -14.43
C MET A 317 2.35 2.20 -15.09
N SER A 318 1.28 2.06 -14.31
CA SER A 318 -0.04 1.66 -14.81
C SER A 318 -0.57 2.66 -15.87
N PRO A 319 -1.34 2.20 -16.87
CA PRO A 319 -2.00 3.09 -17.81
C PRO A 319 -3.15 3.86 -17.16
N HIS A 320 -3.39 5.09 -17.61
CA HIS A 320 -4.48 5.96 -17.17
C HIS A 320 -5.41 6.28 -18.36
N PRO A 321 -6.10 5.30 -18.95
CA PRO A 321 -6.93 5.51 -20.14
C PRO A 321 -8.15 6.40 -19.87
N ASP A 322 -8.59 6.47 -18.61
CA ASP A 322 -9.73 7.28 -18.17
C ASP A 322 -9.36 8.75 -17.87
N LEU A 323 -8.07 9.08 -17.82
CA LEU A 323 -7.61 10.47 -17.64
C LEU A 323 -7.72 11.22 -18.97
N LYS A 324 -8.48 12.33 -18.96
CA LYS A 324 -8.60 13.20 -20.14
C LYS A 324 -7.25 13.74 -20.56
N LYS A 325 -7.04 13.81 -21.88
CA LYS A 325 -5.77 14.26 -22.44
C LYS A 325 -5.43 15.70 -22.01
N GLU A 326 -6.42 16.58 -21.95
CA GLU A 326 -6.26 17.98 -21.57
C GLU A 326 -5.84 18.13 -20.10
N ASP A 327 -6.41 17.30 -19.22
CA ASP A 327 -6.03 17.24 -17.81
C ASP A 327 -4.60 16.70 -17.66
N ALA A 328 -4.25 15.65 -18.41
CA ALA A 328 -2.89 15.12 -18.45
C ALA A 328 -1.88 16.16 -18.98
N GLU A 329 -2.21 16.91 -20.02
CA GLU A 329 -1.39 18.01 -20.55
C GLU A 329 -1.15 19.11 -19.51
N THR A 330 -2.18 19.46 -18.75
CA THR A 330 -2.10 20.44 -17.66
C THR A 330 -1.19 19.95 -16.53
N MET A 331 -1.35 18.70 -16.11
CA MET A 331 -0.54 18.07 -15.06
C MET A 331 0.93 17.93 -15.48
N VAL A 332 1.21 17.47 -16.71
CA VAL A 332 2.58 17.34 -17.22
C VAL A 332 3.25 18.70 -17.37
N SER A 333 2.54 19.72 -17.86
CA SER A 333 3.08 21.09 -17.92
C SER A 333 3.48 21.60 -16.54
N TYR A 334 2.66 21.36 -15.51
CA TYR A 334 3.03 21.71 -14.14
C TYR A 334 4.29 20.98 -13.67
N ILE A 335 4.40 19.68 -13.93
CA ILE A 335 5.59 18.89 -13.55
C ILE A 335 6.85 19.50 -14.18
N LEU A 336 6.83 19.79 -15.49
CA LEU A 336 7.97 20.36 -16.21
C LEU A 336 8.29 21.82 -15.79
N GLU A 337 7.37 22.52 -15.14
CA GLU A 337 7.61 23.85 -14.57
C GLU A 337 8.39 23.79 -13.24
N LEU A 338 8.45 22.64 -12.55
CA LEU A 338 9.08 22.50 -11.23
C LEU A 338 10.61 22.73 -11.21
N ASP A 339 11.29 22.64 -12.36
CA ASP A 339 12.75 22.90 -12.47
C ASP A 339 13.10 23.98 -13.52
N ALA A 340 12.10 24.61 -14.16
CA ALA A 340 12.25 25.43 -15.37
C ALA A 340 13.20 26.66 -15.26
N GLU A 341 13.51 27.11 -14.05
CA GLU A 341 14.41 28.24 -13.75
C GLU A 341 15.85 27.79 -13.43
N LYS A 342 16.03 26.55 -12.93
CA LYS A 342 17.33 25.97 -12.55
C LYS A 342 17.97 25.19 -13.71
N GLU A 343 17.13 24.51 -14.50
CA GLU A 343 17.51 23.71 -15.67
C GLU A 343 18.15 24.56 -16.77
N ARG A 344 17.59 25.77 -17.02
CA ARG A 344 18.07 26.69 -18.06
C ARG A 344 19.44 27.31 -17.78
N ALA A 345 19.93 27.23 -16.54
CA ALA A 345 21.16 27.93 -16.12
C ALA A 345 22.34 27.02 -15.75
N GLN A 346 22.15 25.72 -15.44
CA GLN A 346 23.22 24.92 -14.82
C GLN A 346 23.54 23.52 -15.40
N ALA A 347 22.63 22.82 -16.09
CA ALA A 347 22.83 21.38 -16.36
C ALA A 347 23.60 21.06 -17.67
N ALA A 348 23.26 21.71 -18.79
CA ALA A 348 23.84 21.34 -20.09
C ALA A 348 25.32 21.75 -20.28
N SER A 349 25.78 22.84 -19.64
CA SER A 349 27.14 23.37 -19.90
C SER A 349 28.27 22.70 -19.10
N LYS A 350 27.96 21.96 -18.01
CA LYS A 350 28.98 21.30 -17.16
C LYS A 350 29.26 19.83 -17.50
N LEU A 351 28.25 19.06 -17.90
CA LEU A 351 28.42 17.62 -18.17
C LEU A 351 28.85 17.34 -19.62
N MET A 352 28.40 18.17 -20.57
CA MET A 352 28.77 18.11 -21.99
C MET A 352 29.56 19.38 -22.37
N PRO A 353 30.85 19.46 -22.00
CA PRO A 353 31.67 20.60 -22.38
C PRO A 353 31.85 20.63 -23.89
N LYS A 354 31.79 21.83 -24.50
CA LYS A 354 32.04 22.00 -25.93
C LYS A 354 33.40 21.36 -26.30
N PRO A 355 33.44 20.40 -27.24
CA PRO A 355 34.69 19.71 -27.55
C PRO A 355 35.67 20.68 -28.24
N ALA A 356 36.96 20.52 -27.95
CA ALA A 356 38.03 21.34 -28.55
C ALA A 356 38.28 21.01 -30.04
N TYR A 357 37.53 20.06 -30.60
CA TYR A 357 37.65 19.55 -31.95
C TYR A 357 36.26 19.11 -32.44
N PRO A 358 36.00 19.14 -33.76
CA PRO A 358 34.75 18.64 -34.31
C PRO A 358 34.64 17.12 -34.13
N ILE A 359 33.46 16.65 -33.74
CA ILE A 359 33.15 15.22 -33.71
C ILE A 359 32.82 14.78 -35.14
N SER A 360 33.49 13.71 -35.59
CA SER A 360 33.34 13.16 -36.93
C SER A 360 32.93 11.71 -36.83
N ILE A 361 31.72 11.42 -37.30
CA ILE A 361 31.13 10.09 -37.37
C ILE A 361 31.16 9.66 -38.83
N LYS A 362 31.68 8.46 -39.10
CA LYS A 362 31.69 7.85 -40.44
C LYS A 362 31.07 6.48 -40.38
N THR A 363 29.94 6.30 -41.05
CA THR A 363 29.38 4.96 -41.32
C THR A 363 30.34 4.23 -42.25
N VAL A 364 30.72 3.00 -41.91
CA VAL A 364 31.64 2.22 -42.72
C VAL A 364 30.93 0.96 -43.17
N ASN A 365 30.85 0.73 -44.49
CA ASN A 365 30.32 -0.51 -45.02
C ASN A 365 31.29 -1.66 -44.68
N PRO A 366 30.88 -2.69 -43.92
CA PRO A 366 31.75 -3.80 -43.54
C PRO A 366 32.38 -4.53 -44.74
N ALA A 367 31.72 -4.54 -45.89
CA ALA A 367 32.25 -5.12 -47.13
C ALA A 367 33.48 -4.36 -47.68
N GLN A 368 33.62 -3.07 -47.38
CA GLN A 368 34.78 -2.26 -47.76
C GLN A 368 35.97 -2.44 -46.80
N VAL A 369 35.75 -2.95 -45.58
CA VAL A 369 36.80 -3.19 -44.58
C VAL A 369 37.38 -4.60 -44.66
N ALA A 370 36.57 -5.57 -45.09
CA ALA A 370 37.00 -6.96 -45.27
C ALA A 370 37.69 -7.24 -46.63
N GLY A 371 37.49 -6.38 -47.63
CA GLY A 371 37.95 -6.59 -49.02
C GLY A 371 39.28 -5.93 -49.40
N ALA A 372 39.89 -5.13 -48.52
CA ALA A 372 41.23 -4.60 -48.76
C ALA A 372 42.27 -5.63 -48.33
N THR A 373 43.23 -5.93 -49.20
CA THR A 373 44.49 -6.64 -48.92
C THR A 373 45.36 -5.89 -47.92
N GLU A 374 44.87 -5.69 -46.70
CA GLU A 374 45.57 -4.99 -45.63
C GLU A 374 46.16 -5.98 -44.62
N LYS A 375 47.42 -5.74 -44.24
CA LYS A 375 48.16 -6.53 -43.25
C LYS A 375 47.34 -6.68 -41.95
N PRO A 376 47.08 -7.91 -41.47
CA PRO A 376 46.45 -8.14 -40.17
C PRO A 376 47.19 -7.38 -39.07
N GLY A 377 46.50 -6.49 -38.35
CA GLY A 377 47.05 -5.78 -37.19
C GLY A 377 47.41 -4.30 -37.37
N LEU A 378 47.13 -3.67 -38.53
CA LEU A 378 47.32 -2.23 -38.68
C LEU A 378 46.30 -1.43 -37.85
N ALA A 379 46.79 -0.67 -36.86
CA ALA A 379 45.97 0.19 -36.02
C ALA A 379 45.61 1.47 -36.79
N ARG A 380 44.31 1.74 -36.95
CA ARG A 380 43.77 2.90 -37.68
C ARG A 380 43.34 3.99 -36.68
N PRO A 381 43.46 5.29 -36.99
CA PRO A 381 43.02 6.36 -36.09
C PRO A 381 41.50 6.32 -35.83
N GLY A 382 41.09 6.56 -34.57
CA GLY A 382 39.68 6.63 -34.17
C GLY A 382 39.19 5.42 -33.38
N ILE A 383 37.88 5.32 -33.23
CA ILE A 383 37.16 4.35 -32.39
C ILE A 383 36.19 3.58 -33.27
N ALA A 384 36.16 2.25 -33.15
CA ALA A 384 35.15 1.43 -33.79
C ALA A 384 33.84 1.48 -33.00
N VAL A 385 32.72 1.64 -33.69
CA VAL A 385 31.39 1.73 -33.09
C VAL A 385 30.44 0.78 -33.79
N ASN A 386 29.73 -0.04 -33.01
CA ASN A 386 28.69 -0.94 -33.47
C ASN A 386 27.39 -0.62 -32.74
N ILE A 387 26.33 -0.32 -33.48
CA ILE A 387 25.04 0.16 -32.97
C ILE A 387 23.99 -0.91 -33.20
N TYR A 388 23.32 -1.33 -32.13
CA TYR A 388 22.27 -2.35 -32.13
C TYR A 388 20.93 -1.68 -31.82
N GLN A 389 19.90 -1.97 -32.62
CA GLN A 389 18.52 -1.50 -32.39
C GLN A 389 17.68 -2.67 -31.91
N PHE A 390 16.83 -2.45 -30.90
CA PHE A 390 15.94 -3.47 -30.36
C PHE A 390 14.48 -3.12 -30.67
N ALA A 391 13.68 -4.15 -30.93
CA ALA A 391 12.25 -4.02 -31.23
C ALA A 391 11.38 -3.81 -29.96
N SER A 392 11.96 -4.02 -28.77
CA SER A 392 11.29 -3.91 -27.47
C SER A 392 12.14 -3.11 -26.48
N GLY A 393 11.52 -2.69 -25.37
CA GLY A 393 12.15 -1.92 -24.30
C GLY A 393 13.42 -2.58 -23.75
N ILE A 394 14.56 -1.87 -23.74
CA ILE A 394 15.77 -2.31 -23.03
C ILE A 394 15.97 -1.47 -21.76
N GLY A 395 16.26 -2.13 -20.64
CA GLY A 395 16.40 -1.49 -19.31
C GLY A 395 17.78 -1.66 -18.67
N SER A 396 18.74 -2.18 -19.43
CA SER A 396 20.16 -2.34 -19.07
C SER A 396 20.98 -2.55 -20.36
N VAL A 397 22.31 -2.47 -20.25
CA VAL A 397 23.21 -2.86 -21.36
C VAL A 397 22.90 -4.30 -21.78
N PRO A 398 22.45 -4.55 -23.02
CA PRO A 398 22.04 -5.89 -23.47
C PRO A 398 23.26 -6.74 -23.82
N GLU A 399 23.32 -8.00 -23.38
CA GLU A 399 24.37 -8.92 -23.82
C GLU A 399 24.23 -9.25 -25.31
N ILE A 400 25.29 -8.99 -26.08
CA ILE A 400 25.33 -9.24 -27.51
C ILE A 400 26.07 -10.55 -27.78
N ASN A 401 25.41 -11.48 -28.46
CA ASN A 401 26.02 -12.71 -28.96
C ASN A 401 26.45 -12.58 -30.44
N ASP A 402 27.11 -13.60 -30.97
CA ASP A 402 27.65 -13.59 -32.35
C ASP A 402 26.56 -13.62 -33.45
N GLU A 403 25.31 -13.95 -33.11
CA GLU A 403 24.17 -13.98 -34.04
C GLU A 403 23.48 -12.61 -34.17
N MET A 404 23.64 -11.75 -33.15
CA MET A 404 23.09 -10.41 -33.14
C MET A 404 23.98 -9.48 -33.98
N LEU A 405 23.42 -8.97 -35.08
CA LEU A 405 24.12 -8.03 -35.95
C LEU A 405 23.70 -6.57 -35.64
N PRO A 406 24.65 -5.62 -35.60
CA PRO A 406 24.33 -4.20 -35.46
C PRO A 406 23.55 -3.69 -36.69
N VAL A 407 22.70 -2.68 -36.48
CA VAL A 407 22.01 -1.96 -37.56
C VAL A 407 22.93 -0.98 -38.27
N LYS A 408 23.93 -0.43 -37.56
CA LYS A 408 24.92 0.48 -38.11
C LYS A 408 26.29 0.19 -37.47
N SER A 409 27.33 0.16 -38.29
CA SER A 409 28.71 0.09 -37.83
C SER A 409 29.51 1.21 -38.47
N GLY A 410 30.49 1.73 -37.74
CA GLY A 410 31.24 2.88 -38.21
C GLY A 410 32.39 3.25 -37.29
N THR A 411 32.94 4.43 -37.55
CA THR A 411 34.02 5.00 -36.76
C THR A 411 33.66 6.37 -36.23
N ILE A 412 34.13 6.68 -35.03
CA ILE A 412 34.04 8.00 -34.44
C ILE A 412 35.44 8.44 -33.97
N ASN A 413 35.76 9.72 -34.10
CA ASN A 413 37.07 10.25 -33.71
C ASN A 413 37.20 10.49 -32.20
N ALA A 414 36.10 10.75 -31.48
CA ALA A 414 36.02 10.81 -30.02
C ALA A 414 34.59 10.52 -29.55
N LEU A 415 34.41 9.87 -28.40
CA LEU A 415 33.09 9.63 -27.82
C LEU A 415 32.59 10.89 -27.12
N HIS A 416 31.81 11.69 -27.83
CA HIS A 416 31.12 12.87 -27.31
C HIS A 416 29.92 13.15 -28.22
N LEU A 417 28.77 12.63 -27.83
CA LEU A 417 27.52 12.67 -28.58
C LEU A 417 26.46 13.29 -27.66
N ASP A 418 25.92 14.44 -28.04
CA ASP A 418 24.74 15.01 -27.40
C ASP A 418 23.45 14.51 -28.06
N ASP A 419 22.29 14.97 -27.57
CA ASP A 419 20.98 14.50 -28.04
C ASP A 419 20.79 14.62 -29.56
N GLN A 420 21.41 15.63 -30.19
CA GLN A 420 21.26 15.92 -31.62
C GLN A 420 22.18 15.06 -32.50
N ASP A 421 23.23 14.46 -31.93
CA ASP A 421 24.25 13.71 -32.69
C ASP A 421 23.83 12.28 -33.07
N PHE A 422 22.74 11.75 -32.50
CA PHE A 422 22.32 10.36 -32.71
C PHE A 422 21.47 10.13 -33.98
N GLY A 423 21.09 11.19 -34.71
CA GLY A 423 20.31 11.09 -35.94
C GLY A 423 18.97 10.37 -35.76
N ASP A 424 18.70 9.34 -36.57
CA ASP A 424 17.44 8.57 -36.53
C ASP A 424 17.28 7.66 -35.30
N LEU A 425 18.33 7.50 -34.49
CA LEU A 425 18.29 6.67 -33.29
C LEU A 425 17.54 7.43 -32.19
N LYS A 426 16.33 6.96 -31.89
CA LYS A 426 15.46 7.57 -30.87
C LYS A 426 15.61 6.85 -29.53
N ASP A 427 15.07 5.64 -29.46
CA ASP A 427 14.97 4.82 -28.24
C ASP A 427 15.40 3.37 -28.53
N ASN A 428 15.60 2.58 -27.48
CA ASN A 428 15.87 1.15 -27.53
C ASN A 428 17.07 0.73 -28.38
N PHE A 429 18.19 1.43 -28.23
CA PHE A 429 19.43 1.09 -28.95
C PHE A 429 20.62 0.96 -28.00
N ALA A 430 21.63 0.19 -28.41
CA ALA A 430 22.88 0.07 -27.68
C ALA A 430 24.07 0.42 -28.59
N ILE A 431 25.07 1.09 -28.02
CA ILE A 431 26.33 1.43 -28.68
C ILE A 431 27.46 0.67 -28.01
N TYR A 432 28.17 -0.11 -28.81
CA TYR A 432 29.40 -0.79 -28.43
C TYR A 432 30.57 -0.10 -29.13
N ALA A 433 31.30 0.72 -28.37
CA ALA A 433 32.49 1.42 -28.85
C ALA A 433 33.76 0.74 -28.33
N SER A 434 34.73 0.50 -29.21
CA SER A 434 35.96 -0.21 -28.85
C SER A 434 37.18 0.26 -29.64
N GLY A 435 38.36 0.06 -29.05
CA GLY A 435 39.65 0.34 -29.69
C GLY A 435 40.78 0.30 -28.67
N TYR A 436 41.79 1.13 -28.86
CA TYR A 436 42.96 1.29 -28.00
C TYR A 436 43.17 2.76 -27.66
N ILE A 437 43.45 3.03 -26.39
CA ILE A 437 43.96 4.31 -25.90
C ILE A 437 45.48 4.22 -25.86
N ASN A 438 46.17 5.11 -26.59
CA ASN A 438 47.62 5.14 -26.68
C ASN A 438 48.21 6.10 -25.64
N ILE A 439 48.90 5.57 -24.64
CA ILE A 439 49.52 6.34 -23.56
C ILE A 439 51.03 6.46 -23.80
N LYS A 440 51.56 7.69 -23.78
CA LYS A 440 52.99 7.97 -24.10
C LYS A 440 53.93 7.81 -22.91
N LYS A 441 53.45 8.05 -21.70
CA LYS A 441 54.20 7.98 -20.44
C LYS A 441 53.29 7.47 -19.34
N THR A 442 53.85 6.80 -18.32
CA THR A 442 53.04 6.39 -17.15
C THR A 442 52.32 7.60 -16.57
N THR A 443 51.01 7.51 -16.43
CA THR A 443 50.21 8.58 -15.85
C THR A 443 49.02 8.00 -15.12
N ASN A 444 48.66 8.67 -14.03
CA ASN A 444 47.36 8.47 -13.41
C ASN A 444 46.31 9.26 -14.21
N ILE A 445 45.15 8.67 -14.46
CA ILE A 445 44.06 9.29 -15.22
C ILE A 445 42.76 9.01 -14.48
N VAL A 446 41.99 10.06 -14.24
CA VAL A 446 40.58 9.93 -13.86
C VAL A 446 39.76 9.96 -15.14
N PHE A 447 39.15 8.84 -15.51
CA PHE A 447 38.16 8.78 -16.57
C PHE A 447 36.80 9.21 -16.02
N ARG A 448 36.02 9.87 -16.86
CA ARG A 448 34.62 10.20 -16.61
C ARG A 448 33.79 9.65 -17.75
N LEU A 449 32.89 8.73 -17.43
CA LEU A 449 31.86 8.25 -18.34
C LEU A 449 30.59 9.03 -18.06
N VAL A 450 30.05 9.71 -19.08
CA VAL A 450 28.77 10.41 -19.01
C VAL A 450 27.80 9.71 -19.94
N CYS A 451 26.69 9.21 -19.40
CA CYS A 451 25.65 8.54 -20.18
C CYS A 451 24.26 9.00 -19.70
N ASP A 452 23.29 9.05 -20.60
CA ASP A 452 21.87 8.88 -20.25
C ASP A 452 21.54 7.38 -20.20
N ASP A 453 20.51 6.99 -19.45
CA ASP A 453 20.11 5.62 -19.13
C ASP A 453 21.20 4.73 -18.52
N GLY A 454 22.28 4.39 -19.22
CA GLY A 454 23.43 3.78 -18.58
C GLY A 454 24.54 3.30 -19.51
N GLY A 455 25.69 3.03 -18.91
CA GLY A 455 26.85 2.54 -19.64
C GLY A 455 28.00 2.05 -18.77
N LYS A 456 28.93 1.34 -19.38
CA LYS A 456 30.10 0.73 -18.74
C LYS A 456 31.36 1.04 -19.51
N LEU A 457 32.44 1.35 -18.79
CA LEU A 457 33.78 1.54 -19.35
C LEU A 457 34.70 0.41 -18.88
N TYR A 458 35.37 -0.22 -19.84
CA TYR A 458 36.41 -1.21 -19.62
C TYR A 458 37.74 -0.71 -20.18
N ILE A 459 38.82 -0.94 -19.44
CA ILE A 459 40.20 -0.72 -19.88
C ILE A 459 41.01 -1.96 -19.50
N ASP A 460 41.84 -2.47 -20.42
CA ASP A 460 42.60 -3.72 -20.23
C ASP A 460 41.70 -4.90 -19.82
N ASN A 461 40.49 -4.96 -20.38
CA ASN A 461 39.43 -5.93 -20.10
C ASN A 461 38.93 -5.95 -18.64
N LYS A 462 39.24 -4.93 -17.84
CA LYS A 462 38.70 -4.74 -16.49
C LYS A 462 37.60 -3.69 -16.53
N LEU A 463 36.49 -3.93 -15.82
CA LEU A 463 35.46 -2.92 -15.61
C LEU A 463 36.06 -1.81 -14.74
N VAL A 464 36.11 -0.59 -15.28
CA VAL A 464 36.71 0.58 -14.63
C VAL A 464 35.63 1.53 -14.12
N ALA A 465 34.55 1.73 -14.88
CA ALA A 465 33.39 2.50 -14.44
C ALA A 465 32.09 1.80 -14.84
N ASP A 466 31.13 1.76 -13.93
CA ASP A 466 29.74 1.36 -14.17
C ASP A 466 28.85 2.55 -13.82
N ASN A 467 28.15 3.09 -14.83
CA ASN A 467 27.32 4.28 -14.67
C ASN A 467 25.91 3.95 -14.15
N GLY A 468 25.59 2.67 -13.92
CA GLY A 468 24.27 2.23 -13.48
C GLY A 468 23.31 2.06 -14.66
N VAL A 469 22.02 2.11 -14.36
CA VAL A 469 20.92 1.89 -15.32
C VAL A 469 19.76 2.85 -15.05
N ASN A 470 19.04 3.24 -16.10
CA ASN A 470 17.82 4.03 -16.15
C ASN A 470 17.87 5.36 -15.37
N HIS A 471 18.85 6.22 -15.67
CA HIS A 471 19.06 7.54 -15.06
C HIS A 471 19.18 8.66 -16.13
N PRO A 472 18.96 9.95 -15.81
CA PRO A 472 19.27 11.04 -16.75
C PRO A 472 20.77 11.14 -17.01
N LEU A 473 21.18 11.96 -17.98
CA LEU A 473 22.58 12.26 -18.27
C LEU A 473 23.37 12.57 -16.98
N GLN A 474 24.21 11.62 -16.56
CA GLN A 474 25.00 11.73 -15.34
C GLN A 474 26.41 11.22 -15.58
N SER A 475 27.36 11.61 -14.71
CA SER A 475 28.75 11.17 -14.80
C SER A 475 29.11 10.15 -13.72
N THR A 476 29.86 9.11 -14.08
CA THR A 476 30.64 8.27 -13.16
C THR A 476 32.12 8.47 -13.42
N ASP A 477 32.88 8.72 -12.36
CA ASP A 477 34.33 8.91 -12.42
C ASP A 477 35.06 7.66 -11.89
N ALA A 478 36.18 7.31 -12.53
CA ALA A 478 37.02 6.20 -12.13
C ALA A 478 38.51 6.50 -12.38
N GLU A 479 39.34 6.16 -11.41
CA GLU A 479 40.77 6.43 -11.43
C GLU A 479 41.57 5.19 -11.80
N ILE A 480 42.54 5.32 -12.71
CA ILE A 480 43.41 4.22 -13.15
C ILE A 480 44.81 4.73 -13.52
N ILE A 481 45.82 3.92 -13.20
CA ILE A 481 47.20 4.17 -13.62
C ILE A 481 47.48 3.37 -14.89
N LEU A 482 47.83 4.06 -15.98
CA LEU A 482 48.20 3.46 -17.26
C LEU A 482 49.70 3.64 -17.53
N LYS A 483 50.36 2.59 -18.03
CA LYS A 483 51.78 2.58 -18.43
C LYS A 483 51.91 3.05 -19.89
N PRO A 484 53.13 3.35 -20.40
CA PRO A 484 53.31 3.64 -21.81
C PRO A 484 52.90 2.41 -22.65
N GLY A 485 52.05 2.61 -23.66
CA GLY A 485 51.57 1.51 -24.51
C GLY A 485 50.15 1.71 -25.04
N LYS A 486 49.65 0.66 -25.71
CA LYS A 486 48.28 0.58 -26.20
C LYS A 486 47.42 -0.17 -25.19
N HIS A 487 46.39 0.49 -24.67
CA HIS A 487 45.44 -0.11 -23.73
C HIS A 487 44.11 -0.35 -24.44
N PRO A 488 43.65 -1.60 -24.63
CA PRO A 488 42.33 -1.85 -25.17
C PRO A 488 41.27 -1.22 -24.26
N PHE A 489 40.29 -0.55 -24.87
CA PHE A 489 39.15 0.01 -24.16
C PHE A 489 37.84 -0.43 -24.82
N LYS A 490 36.78 -0.50 -24.02
CA LYS A 490 35.41 -0.76 -24.47
C LYS A 490 34.45 0.14 -23.70
N VAL A 491 33.55 0.80 -24.40
CA VAL A 491 32.40 1.50 -23.82
C VAL A 491 31.14 0.80 -24.31
N GLU A 492 30.32 0.35 -23.37
CA GLU A 492 28.98 -0.17 -23.62
C GLU A 492 28.00 0.90 -23.17
N TYR A 493 27.11 1.34 -24.05
CA TYR A 493 26.06 2.31 -23.76
C TYR A 493 24.73 1.76 -24.22
N TYR A 494 23.66 2.02 -23.47
CA TYR A 494 22.31 1.76 -23.96
C TYR A 494 21.41 2.96 -23.72
N GLN A 495 20.47 3.14 -24.64
CA GLN A 495 19.37 4.07 -24.54
C GLN A 495 18.08 3.25 -24.50
N GLY A 496 17.40 3.25 -23.36
CA GLY A 496 16.07 2.71 -23.19
C GLY A 496 15.04 3.67 -23.78
N GLY A 497 15.02 4.93 -23.32
CA GLY A 497 14.24 5.95 -23.99
C GLY A 497 14.35 7.37 -23.47
N PHE A 498 13.89 8.31 -24.30
CA PHE A 498 13.90 9.76 -24.08
C PHE A 498 15.28 10.41 -24.21
N GLY A 499 15.67 11.35 -23.34
CA GLY A 499 16.92 12.11 -23.47
C GLY A 499 18.12 11.20 -23.67
N LYS A 500 19.09 11.57 -24.51
CA LYS A 500 20.22 10.70 -24.85
C LYS A 500 21.51 11.50 -24.87
N GLY A 501 22.60 10.86 -24.48
CA GLY A 501 23.92 11.47 -24.45
C GLY A 501 24.99 10.47 -24.04
N LEU A 502 26.15 10.57 -24.67
CA LEU A 502 27.30 9.70 -24.42
C LEU A 502 28.60 10.49 -24.54
N SER A 503 29.39 10.57 -23.48
CA SER A 503 30.67 11.26 -23.50
C SER A 503 31.71 10.54 -22.65
N LEU A 504 32.88 10.28 -23.26
CA LEU A 504 34.07 9.79 -22.57
C LEU A 504 35.04 10.94 -22.39
N GLN A 505 35.26 11.30 -21.14
CA GLN A 505 36.13 12.39 -20.72
C GLN A 505 37.25 11.84 -19.85
N TRP A 506 38.31 12.62 -19.73
CA TRP A 506 39.41 12.27 -18.84
C TRP A 506 40.01 13.50 -18.18
N ARG A 507 40.71 13.27 -17.08
CA ARG A 507 41.57 14.24 -16.42
C ARG A 507 42.89 13.56 -16.09
N PRO A 508 43.90 13.69 -16.96
CA PRO A 508 45.24 13.20 -16.69
C PRO A 508 45.87 13.90 -15.48
N TYR A 509 46.81 13.23 -14.81
CA TYR A 509 47.56 13.79 -13.68
C TYR A 509 48.21 15.14 -14.03
N GLY A 510 47.92 16.16 -13.22
CA GLY A 510 48.36 17.55 -13.44
C GLY A 510 47.36 18.45 -14.18
N SER A 511 46.31 17.89 -14.78
CA SER A 511 45.20 18.66 -15.37
C SER A 511 44.19 19.08 -14.29
N LYS A 512 43.70 20.33 -14.36
CA LYS A 512 42.71 20.87 -13.42
C LYS A 512 41.27 20.50 -13.79
N GLU A 513 40.99 20.31 -15.06
CA GLU A 513 39.63 20.12 -15.60
C GLU A 513 39.52 18.83 -16.41
N PHE A 514 38.28 18.31 -16.51
CA PHE A 514 37.96 17.23 -17.43
C PHE A 514 37.88 17.77 -18.85
N THR A 515 38.46 17.03 -19.79
CA THR A 515 38.28 17.27 -21.23
C THR A 515 37.76 16.02 -21.89
N VAL A 516 37.06 16.16 -23.01
CA VAL A 516 36.77 15.02 -23.90
C VAL A 516 38.10 14.35 -24.27
N VAL A 517 38.13 13.02 -24.31
CA VAL A 517 39.35 12.28 -24.66
C VAL A 517 39.72 12.58 -26.11
N PRO A 518 40.92 13.13 -26.40
CA PRO A 518 41.27 13.64 -27.71
C PRO A 518 41.40 12.52 -28.77
N PRO A 519 41.00 12.75 -30.03
CA PRO A 519 41.11 11.77 -31.10
C PRO A 519 42.52 11.21 -31.31
N SER A 520 43.54 12.01 -30.99
CA SER A 520 44.96 11.66 -31.18
C SER A 520 45.41 10.46 -30.35
N VAL A 521 44.66 10.04 -29.33
CA VAL A 521 45.01 8.85 -28.53
C VAL A 521 44.26 7.60 -28.96
N PHE A 522 43.20 7.72 -29.76
CA PHE A 522 42.40 6.58 -30.17
C PHE A 522 42.91 5.92 -31.44
N THR A 523 43.02 4.59 -31.38
CA THR A 523 43.17 3.75 -32.57
C THR A 523 42.28 2.52 -32.49
N TYR A 524 41.86 1.95 -33.61
CA TYR A 524 41.03 0.75 -33.68
C TYR A 524 41.61 -0.27 -34.69
N LYS A 525 41.15 -1.52 -34.63
CA LYS A 525 41.43 -2.54 -35.64
C LYS A 525 40.24 -2.68 -36.58
N GLY A 526 40.47 -2.95 -37.86
CA GLY A 526 39.38 -3.18 -38.83
C GLY A 526 38.40 -4.29 -38.39
N ALA A 527 38.89 -5.30 -37.68
CA ALA A 527 38.08 -6.39 -37.12
C ALA A 527 37.10 -5.96 -36.01
N ASP A 528 37.27 -4.76 -35.43
CA ASP A 528 36.37 -4.22 -34.40
C ASP A 528 35.07 -3.66 -35.01
N ILE A 529 35.03 -3.47 -36.35
CA ILE A 529 33.84 -3.09 -37.11
C ILE A 529 33.07 -4.36 -37.51
N LYS A 530 31.88 -4.56 -36.92
CA LYS A 530 31.04 -5.74 -37.15
C LYS A 530 30.21 -5.59 -38.43
N ARG A 531 29.86 -6.73 -39.03
CA ARG A 531 28.92 -6.80 -40.16
C ARG A 531 27.53 -6.36 -39.73
N THR A 532 26.83 -5.58 -40.56
CA THR A 532 25.51 -5.02 -40.23
C THR A 532 24.35 -5.86 -40.80
N GLY A 533 23.21 -5.87 -40.12
CA GLY A 533 21.93 -6.44 -40.57
C GLY A 533 20.82 -5.37 -40.63
N GLN A 534 19.81 -5.55 -41.50
CA GLN A 534 18.81 -4.49 -41.78
C GLN A 534 17.63 -4.40 -40.79
N THR A 535 17.58 -5.22 -39.73
CA THR A 535 16.39 -5.31 -38.84
C THR A 535 16.71 -5.06 -37.37
N ALA A 536 15.72 -4.56 -36.62
CA ALA A 536 15.78 -4.49 -35.16
C ALA A 536 15.79 -5.90 -34.55
N ILE A 537 16.50 -6.07 -33.45
CA ILE A 537 16.62 -7.34 -32.72
C ILE A 537 15.33 -7.56 -31.92
N GLU A 538 14.63 -8.65 -32.23
CA GLU A 538 13.54 -9.16 -31.39
C GLU A 538 14.12 -9.94 -30.20
N VAL A 539 14.00 -9.37 -29.00
CA VAL A 539 14.24 -10.13 -27.76
C VAL A 539 12.96 -10.88 -27.44
N LYS A 540 12.85 -12.13 -27.91
CA LYS A 540 11.76 -13.02 -27.50
C LYS A 540 11.99 -13.47 -26.07
N LYS A 541 11.54 -12.68 -25.10
CA LYS A 541 11.36 -13.19 -23.74
C LYS A 541 10.18 -14.17 -23.78
N THR A 542 10.48 -15.46 -23.72
CA THR A 542 9.44 -16.48 -23.52
C THR A 542 9.13 -16.50 -22.04
N ASP A 543 8.31 -15.54 -21.58
CA ASP A 543 7.85 -15.51 -20.19
C ASP A 543 6.95 -16.73 -19.96
N VAL A 544 7.50 -17.75 -19.30
CA VAL A 544 6.75 -18.93 -18.88
C VAL A 544 6.22 -18.66 -17.47
N PRO A 545 4.89 -18.65 -17.25
CA PRO A 545 4.33 -18.40 -15.93
C PRO A 545 4.89 -19.37 -14.87
N GLY A 546 5.33 -18.81 -13.74
CA GLY A 546 5.96 -19.57 -12.66
C GLY A 546 7.47 -19.80 -12.82
N ASP A 547 8.07 -19.38 -13.95
CA ASP A 547 9.49 -19.47 -14.26
C ASP A 547 10.13 -18.08 -14.39
N GLN A 548 10.69 -17.58 -13.28
CA GLN A 548 11.17 -16.19 -13.18
C GLN A 548 10.12 -15.12 -13.54
N SER A 549 8.86 -15.54 -13.56
CA SER A 549 7.68 -14.76 -13.93
C SER A 549 6.50 -15.12 -13.03
N PRO A 550 5.59 -14.18 -12.75
CA PRO A 550 4.41 -14.47 -11.95
C PRO A 550 3.55 -15.59 -12.53
N LEU A 551 2.91 -16.35 -11.65
CA LEU A 551 1.90 -17.32 -12.07
C LEU A 551 0.68 -16.58 -12.64
N VAL A 552 -0.06 -17.21 -13.54
CA VAL A 552 -1.30 -16.63 -14.10
C VAL A 552 -2.55 -17.41 -13.72
N ASP A 553 -2.38 -18.64 -13.23
CA ASP A 553 -3.45 -19.61 -12.99
C ASP A 553 -3.61 -19.94 -11.50
N VAL A 554 -4.69 -20.65 -11.20
CA VAL A 554 -4.94 -21.24 -9.88
C VAL A 554 -4.05 -22.47 -9.69
N HIS A 555 -3.51 -22.64 -8.48
CA HIS A 555 -2.69 -23.80 -8.14
C HIS A 555 -3.43 -25.13 -8.44
N PRO A 556 -2.83 -26.10 -9.16
CA PRO A 556 -3.51 -27.30 -9.64
C PRO A 556 -4.15 -28.19 -8.54
N SER A 557 -3.58 -28.14 -7.33
CA SER A 557 -4.11 -28.83 -6.14
C SER A 557 -5.38 -28.24 -5.55
N PHE A 558 -5.91 -27.15 -6.12
CA PHE A 558 -7.09 -26.48 -5.62
C PHE A 558 -8.13 -26.27 -6.72
N THR A 559 -9.39 -26.46 -6.34
CA THR A 559 -10.55 -26.06 -7.13
C THR A 559 -11.00 -24.68 -6.67
N LEU A 560 -11.08 -23.74 -7.60
CA LEU A 560 -11.60 -22.39 -7.36
C LEU A 560 -13.12 -22.36 -7.56
N SER A 561 -13.84 -21.73 -6.63
CA SER A 561 -15.24 -21.36 -6.80
C SER A 561 -15.49 -19.95 -6.28
N GLN A 562 -16.56 -19.31 -6.75
CA GLN A 562 -17.02 -18.05 -6.14
C GLN A 562 -17.62 -18.31 -4.75
N ALA A 563 -17.37 -17.40 -3.82
CA ALA A 563 -17.94 -17.42 -2.46
C ALA A 563 -18.90 -16.24 -2.24
N ARG A 564 -19.38 -15.65 -3.33
CA ARG A 564 -20.34 -14.54 -3.39
C ARG A 564 -21.26 -14.70 -4.60
N PRO A 565 -22.49 -14.17 -4.55
CA PRO A 565 -23.29 -13.92 -5.74
C PRO A 565 -22.72 -12.73 -6.54
N ASP A 566 -23.05 -12.64 -7.83
CA ASP A 566 -22.48 -11.62 -8.72
C ASP A 566 -22.84 -10.17 -8.32
N ASN A 567 -24.01 -9.97 -7.71
CA ASN A 567 -24.50 -8.68 -7.24
C ASN A 567 -23.89 -8.22 -5.90
N PHE A 568 -23.07 -9.06 -5.26
CA PHE A 568 -22.30 -8.69 -4.08
C PHE A 568 -20.84 -8.49 -4.48
N GLN A 569 -20.32 -7.27 -4.31
CA GLN A 569 -18.99 -6.86 -4.79
C GLN A 569 -18.11 -6.36 -3.62
N PRO A 570 -17.80 -7.23 -2.63
CA PRO A 570 -17.16 -6.80 -1.40
C PRO A 570 -15.68 -6.45 -1.61
N ARG A 571 -15.29 -5.25 -1.20
CA ARG A 571 -13.90 -4.89 -0.93
C ARG A 571 -13.54 -5.43 0.45
N VAL A 572 -13.05 -6.66 0.54
CA VAL A 572 -12.97 -7.36 1.83
C VAL A 572 -11.92 -6.74 2.75
N GLY A 573 -12.38 -6.12 3.85
CA GLY A 573 -11.55 -5.55 4.91
C GLY A 573 -11.22 -6.56 6.02
N GLY A 574 -12.11 -7.51 6.28
CA GLY A 574 -11.96 -8.56 7.30
C GLY A 574 -12.95 -9.70 7.04
N MET A 575 -12.61 -10.91 7.48
CA MET A 575 -13.52 -12.07 7.41
C MET A 575 -13.26 -13.07 8.53
N ASP A 576 -14.31 -13.74 8.99
CA ASP A 576 -14.26 -14.87 9.92
C ASP A 576 -15.59 -15.65 9.90
N PHE A 577 -15.71 -16.71 10.68
CA PHE A 577 -16.91 -17.57 10.70
C PHE A 577 -17.60 -17.59 12.05
N LEU A 578 -18.94 -17.56 12.02
CA LEU A 578 -19.78 -17.94 13.16
C LEU A 578 -19.69 -19.46 13.38
N ALA A 579 -20.01 -19.92 14.59
CA ALA A 579 -19.98 -21.34 14.97
C ALA A 579 -20.93 -22.20 14.12
N ASP A 580 -21.99 -21.60 13.59
CA ASP A 580 -22.94 -22.28 12.69
C ASP A 580 -22.43 -22.40 11.24
N GLY A 581 -21.27 -21.81 10.94
CA GLY A 581 -20.60 -21.86 9.65
C GLY A 581 -20.99 -20.77 8.65
N ARG A 582 -21.82 -19.79 9.04
CA ARG A 582 -21.98 -18.57 8.24
C ARG A 582 -20.73 -17.70 8.32
N MET A 583 -20.39 -17.05 7.22
CA MET A 583 -19.23 -16.16 7.15
C MET A 583 -19.66 -14.73 7.48
N VAL A 584 -18.84 -14.01 8.25
CA VAL A 584 -18.98 -12.58 8.52
C VAL A 584 -17.91 -11.84 7.73
N VAL A 585 -18.28 -10.80 6.99
CA VAL A 585 -17.37 -10.02 6.14
C VAL A 585 -17.52 -8.53 6.43
N SER A 586 -16.42 -7.84 6.75
CA SER A 586 -16.38 -6.37 6.77
C SER A 586 -15.84 -5.82 5.45
N THR A 587 -16.30 -4.63 5.04
CA THR A 587 -15.90 -4.02 3.77
C THR A 587 -15.14 -2.70 3.94
N TRP A 588 -14.08 -2.54 3.13
CA TRP A 588 -13.32 -1.30 2.99
C TRP A 588 -13.91 -0.46 1.86
N ASP A 589 -15.05 0.17 2.16
CA ASP A 589 -15.81 1.03 1.25
C ASP A 589 -16.41 2.25 1.99
N SER A 590 -17.17 3.06 1.27
CA SER A 590 -17.75 4.31 1.79
C SER A 590 -18.79 4.14 2.89
N LEU A 591 -19.33 2.93 3.07
CA LEU A 591 -20.31 2.60 4.10
C LEU A 591 -19.66 1.93 5.30
N GLY A 592 -18.50 1.28 5.14
CA GLY A 592 -17.84 0.54 6.22
C GLY A 592 -18.75 -0.54 6.79
N SER A 593 -19.31 -1.37 5.90
CA SER A 593 -20.38 -2.29 6.23
C SER A 593 -19.87 -3.64 6.76
N VAL A 594 -20.73 -4.36 7.48
CA VAL A 594 -20.53 -5.76 7.86
C VAL A 594 -21.71 -6.59 7.36
N TYR A 595 -21.40 -7.75 6.79
CA TYR A 595 -22.36 -8.66 6.18
C TYR A 595 -22.25 -10.06 6.77
N ILE A 596 -23.38 -10.74 6.88
CA ILE A 596 -23.45 -12.19 6.98
C ILE A 596 -23.62 -12.75 5.57
N VAL A 597 -22.77 -13.72 5.22
CA VAL A 597 -22.80 -14.46 3.95
C VAL A 597 -23.07 -15.94 4.27
N ASP A 598 -24.26 -16.40 3.93
CA ASP A 598 -24.69 -17.80 4.13
C ASP A 598 -24.65 -18.57 2.81
N GLY A 599 -23.58 -19.34 2.64
CA GLY A 599 -23.39 -20.26 1.51
C GLY A 599 -23.63 -21.73 1.84
N ARG A 600 -24.03 -22.08 3.07
CA ARG A 600 -24.05 -23.48 3.56
C ARG A 600 -25.00 -24.39 2.78
N LYS A 601 -26.07 -23.80 2.23
CA LYS A 601 -27.11 -24.51 1.45
C LYS A 601 -27.15 -24.08 -0.03
N ALA A 602 -26.17 -23.32 -0.49
CA ALA A 602 -26.14 -22.79 -1.85
C ALA A 602 -25.71 -23.89 -2.84
N ALA A 603 -26.51 -24.12 -3.89
CA ALA A 603 -26.14 -25.04 -4.97
C ALA A 603 -25.24 -24.36 -6.01
N SER A 604 -25.38 -23.04 -6.15
CA SER A 604 -24.55 -22.18 -7.00
C SER A 604 -24.18 -20.89 -6.26
N PRO A 605 -23.17 -20.14 -6.73
CA PRO A 605 -22.81 -18.85 -6.12
C PRO A 605 -23.97 -17.85 -6.01
N ASN A 606 -24.92 -17.88 -6.96
CA ASN A 606 -26.08 -16.98 -6.94
C ASN A 606 -27.17 -17.38 -5.93
N ASP A 607 -27.07 -18.57 -5.32
CA ASP A 607 -27.97 -19.00 -4.24
C ASP A 607 -27.51 -18.52 -2.86
N ILE A 608 -26.26 -18.06 -2.74
CA ILE A 608 -25.66 -17.54 -1.50
C ILE A 608 -26.47 -16.34 -1.00
N LYS A 609 -26.85 -16.37 0.28
CA LYS A 609 -27.61 -15.28 0.90
C LYS A 609 -26.68 -14.29 1.56
N VAL A 610 -26.86 -13.01 1.27
CA VAL A 610 -26.07 -11.92 1.83
C VAL A 610 -27.02 -10.98 2.57
N LYS A 611 -26.74 -10.73 3.85
CA LYS A 611 -27.48 -9.79 4.69
C LYS A 611 -26.50 -8.79 5.29
N ARG A 612 -26.69 -7.50 5.04
CA ARG A 612 -25.95 -6.45 5.76
C ARG A 612 -26.48 -6.36 7.18
N ILE A 613 -25.59 -6.44 8.15
CA ILE A 613 -25.94 -6.41 9.58
C ILE A 613 -25.48 -5.13 10.27
N ALA A 614 -24.44 -4.45 9.75
CA ALA A 614 -23.92 -3.20 10.31
C ALA A 614 -23.37 -2.27 9.23
N TYR A 615 -23.22 -0.99 9.56
CA TYR A 615 -22.62 0.06 8.72
C TYR A 615 -22.01 1.17 9.58
N GLY A 616 -21.34 2.14 8.95
CA GLY A 616 -20.84 3.34 9.61
C GLY A 616 -19.47 3.17 10.30
N LEU A 617 -18.75 2.08 10.03
CA LEU A 617 -17.42 1.82 10.58
C LEU A 617 -16.34 2.52 9.75
N ALA A 618 -15.31 3.05 10.41
CA ALA A 618 -14.18 3.73 9.78
C ALA A 618 -13.10 2.72 9.39
N GLU A 619 -13.03 2.37 8.10
CA GLU A 619 -12.00 1.50 7.53
C GLU A 619 -11.86 0.18 8.33
N PRO A 620 -12.92 -0.67 8.37
CA PRO A 620 -12.97 -1.88 9.20
C PRO A 620 -12.07 -2.98 8.62
N LEU A 621 -10.75 -2.81 8.80
CA LEU A 621 -9.68 -3.61 8.22
C LEU A 621 -9.24 -4.78 9.13
N GLY A 622 -9.98 -5.05 10.20
CA GLY A 622 -9.88 -6.32 10.89
C GLY A 622 -11.20 -6.81 11.45
N LEU A 623 -11.39 -8.12 11.42
CA LEU A 623 -12.60 -8.79 11.90
C LEU A 623 -12.19 -10.08 12.60
N LYS A 624 -12.78 -10.35 13.76
CA LYS A 624 -12.71 -11.65 14.42
C LYS A 624 -14.04 -11.99 15.06
N VAL A 625 -14.43 -13.26 14.96
CA VAL A 625 -15.53 -13.85 15.73
C VAL A 625 -14.93 -14.64 16.89
N VAL A 626 -15.43 -14.39 18.10
CA VAL A 626 -15.03 -15.10 19.32
C VAL A 626 -16.29 -15.38 20.12
N ASP A 627 -16.60 -16.65 20.37
CA ASP A 627 -17.83 -17.07 21.07
C ASP A 627 -19.11 -16.52 20.41
N ASP A 628 -19.16 -16.53 19.06
CA ASP A 628 -20.20 -15.88 18.22
C ASP A 628 -20.36 -14.36 18.40
N GLU A 629 -19.45 -13.71 19.13
CA GLU A 629 -19.39 -12.26 19.25
C GLU A 629 -18.48 -11.68 18.15
N ILE A 630 -18.96 -10.63 17.47
CA ILE A 630 -18.26 -10.02 16.34
C ILE A 630 -17.45 -8.80 16.81
N TYR A 631 -16.16 -8.82 16.54
CA TYR A 631 -15.22 -7.75 16.86
C TYR A 631 -14.60 -7.16 15.59
N ILE A 632 -14.57 -5.83 15.50
CA ILE A 632 -14.04 -5.07 14.36
C ILE A 632 -12.89 -4.18 14.81
N MET A 633 -11.73 -4.35 14.18
CA MET A 633 -10.62 -3.41 14.26
C MET A 633 -10.82 -2.30 13.23
N GLN A 634 -10.95 -1.08 13.73
CA GLN A 634 -10.97 0.15 12.96
C GLN A 634 -9.68 0.92 13.21
N LYS A 635 -9.35 1.88 12.34
CA LYS A 635 -8.20 2.80 12.52
C LYS A 635 -8.08 3.36 13.95
N GLN A 636 -9.22 3.63 14.58
CA GLN A 636 -9.32 4.40 15.82
C GLN A 636 -9.63 3.52 17.05
N GLU A 637 -10.22 2.34 16.88
CA GLU A 637 -10.66 1.52 18.01
C GLU A 637 -10.91 0.06 17.62
N LEU A 638 -10.97 -0.80 18.65
CA LEU A 638 -11.60 -2.11 18.58
C LEU A 638 -13.06 -1.97 19.06
N THR A 639 -14.00 -2.46 18.26
CA THR A 639 -15.45 -2.34 18.50
C THR A 639 -16.09 -3.72 18.53
N LYS A 640 -16.98 -3.97 19.49
CA LYS A 640 -17.87 -5.14 19.52
C LYS A 640 -19.21 -4.74 18.93
N LEU A 641 -19.75 -5.58 18.05
CA LEU A 641 -21.07 -5.41 17.45
C LEU A 641 -22.07 -6.27 18.22
N VAL A 642 -23.18 -5.66 18.64
CA VAL A 642 -24.21 -6.31 19.46
C VAL A 642 -25.58 -6.13 18.83
N ASP A 643 -26.26 -7.26 18.61
CA ASP A 643 -27.66 -7.36 18.26
C ASP A 643 -28.46 -7.54 19.57
N LEU A 644 -29.20 -6.50 19.97
CA LEU A 644 -29.94 -6.47 21.24
C LEU A 644 -31.29 -7.16 21.12
N ASN A 645 -31.91 -7.09 19.94
CA ASN A 645 -33.28 -7.56 19.70
C ASN A 645 -33.36 -8.95 19.02
N LYS A 646 -32.21 -9.50 18.61
CA LYS A 646 -32.03 -10.79 17.92
C LYS A 646 -32.63 -10.87 16.52
N ASP A 647 -32.71 -9.75 15.80
CA ASP A 647 -33.14 -9.69 14.39
C ASP A 647 -31.98 -9.82 13.39
N GLU A 648 -30.76 -10.06 13.88
CA GLU A 648 -29.47 -10.08 13.20
C GLU A 648 -29.03 -8.74 12.59
N ILE A 649 -29.64 -7.63 12.99
CA ILE A 649 -29.17 -6.28 12.73
C ILE A 649 -28.46 -5.78 13.98
N ILE A 650 -27.31 -5.14 13.79
CA ILE A 650 -26.53 -4.61 14.90
C ILE A 650 -27.17 -3.32 15.39
N ASP A 651 -27.64 -3.36 16.62
CA ASP A 651 -28.22 -2.23 17.33
C ASP A 651 -27.14 -1.41 18.04
N GLU A 652 -26.12 -2.06 18.61
CA GLU A 652 -25.13 -1.40 19.46
C GLU A 652 -23.68 -1.66 19.02
N TYR A 653 -22.92 -0.56 18.95
CA TYR A 653 -21.50 -0.52 18.59
C TYR A 653 -20.69 -0.18 19.84
N GLN A 654 -20.25 -1.20 20.58
CA GLN A 654 -19.56 -1.04 21.86
C GLN A 654 -18.05 -0.84 21.64
N THR A 655 -17.49 0.26 22.16
CA THR A 655 -16.04 0.48 22.13
C THR A 655 -15.37 -0.42 23.17
N VAL A 656 -14.53 -1.35 22.71
CA VAL A 656 -13.74 -2.25 23.57
C VAL A 656 -12.42 -1.59 23.96
N CYS A 657 -11.71 -1.02 23.00
CA CYS A 657 -10.43 -0.36 23.25
C CYS A 657 -10.19 0.75 22.22
N ASN A 658 -9.79 1.93 22.68
CA ASN A 658 -9.50 3.09 21.82
C ASN A 658 -8.27 3.88 22.32
N GLY A 659 -7.39 3.25 23.11
CA GLY A 659 -6.37 3.93 23.89
C GLY A 659 -5.10 4.36 23.13
N TRP A 660 -4.90 3.94 21.88
CA TRP A 660 -3.76 4.40 21.07
C TRP A 660 -4.01 5.75 20.42
N LYS A 661 -2.95 6.53 20.23
CA LYS A 661 -2.98 7.79 19.49
C LYS A 661 -3.18 7.54 17.99
N VAL A 662 -3.87 8.48 17.33
CA VAL A 662 -4.27 8.41 15.92
C VAL A 662 -4.32 9.81 15.30
N SER A 663 -3.98 9.93 14.01
CA SER A 663 -4.00 11.16 13.22
C SER A 663 -5.09 11.15 12.16
N ALA A 664 -5.26 12.28 11.48
CA ALA A 664 -6.11 12.39 10.31
C ALA A 664 -5.50 11.80 9.02
N ASN A 665 -4.26 11.31 9.04
CA ASN A 665 -3.60 10.83 7.82
C ASN A 665 -4.36 9.65 7.16
N PHE A 666 -4.54 9.69 5.84
CA PHE A 666 -5.34 8.72 5.08
C PHE A 666 -4.77 7.29 5.03
N HIS A 667 -3.49 7.13 5.33
CA HIS A 667 -2.78 5.85 5.22
C HIS A 667 -2.41 5.28 6.61
N GLU A 668 -2.91 5.89 7.68
CA GLU A 668 -2.63 5.48 9.05
C GLU A 668 -3.62 4.39 9.52
N PHE A 669 -3.59 3.20 8.90
CA PHE A 669 -4.55 2.11 9.12
C PHE A 669 -4.29 1.27 10.38
N ALA A 670 -5.32 0.67 10.95
CA ALA A 670 -5.18 -0.43 11.91
C ALA A 670 -5.61 -1.74 11.25
N PHE A 671 -4.75 -2.75 11.28
CA PHE A 671 -4.99 -4.04 10.63
C PHE A 671 -5.16 -5.16 11.67
N GLY A 672 -5.84 -6.24 11.27
CA GLY A 672 -6.22 -7.30 12.19
C GLY A 672 -7.24 -8.27 11.61
N LEU A 673 -7.76 -9.20 12.41
CA LEU A 673 -7.56 -9.32 13.86
C LEU A 673 -7.26 -10.78 14.21
N VAL A 674 -6.29 -11.03 15.07
CA VAL A 674 -5.99 -12.37 15.61
C VAL A 674 -6.48 -12.45 17.05
N TYR A 675 -7.07 -13.56 17.45
CA TYR A 675 -7.41 -13.85 18.83
C TYR A 675 -6.62 -15.08 19.32
N LYS A 676 -5.91 -14.93 20.44
CA LYS A 676 -5.12 -16.00 21.07
C LYS A 676 -5.07 -15.75 22.59
N ASP A 677 -5.31 -16.79 23.37
CA ASP A 677 -5.14 -16.82 24.83
C ASP A 677 -5.87 -15.69 25.60
N GLY A 678 -7.09 -15.32 25.17
CA GLY A 678 -7.87 -14.27 25.83
C GLY A 678 -7.60 -12.84 25.32
N TYR A 679 -6.72 -12.69 24.33
CA TYR A 679 -6.31 -11.40 23.80
C TYR A 679 -6.51 -11.29 22.29
N PHE A 680 -6.87 -10.10 21.86
CA PHE A 680 -6.84 -9.68 20.46
C PHE A 680 -5.50 -9.06 20.12
N TYR A 681 -5.01 -9.31 18.91
CA TYR A 681 -3.77 -8.77 18.38
C TYR A 681 -4.01 -8.09 17.04
N GLY A 682 -3.51 -6.87 16.90
CA GLY A 682 -3.57 -6.08 15.67
C GLY A 682 -2.27 -5.29 15.45
N THR A 683 -2.18 -4.62 14.31
CA THR A 683 -1.00 -3.82 13.94
C THR A 683 -1.41 -2.41 13.54
N LEU A 684 -0.58 -1.43 13.89
CA LEU A 684 -0.83 -0.01 13.65
C LEU A 684 0.17 0.52 12.63
N ALA A 685 -0.28 0.85 11.43
CA ALA A 685 0.57 1.37 10.35
C ALA A 685 1.04 2.80 10.62
N THR A 686 2.19 3.19 10.11
CA THR A 686 2.67 4.58 10.13
C THR A 686 1.90 5.45 9.14
N ALA A 687 1.85 6.75 9.39
CA ALA A 687 1.26 7.72 8.46
C ALA A 687 2.13 7.86 7.20
N ILE A 688 1.50 7.88 6.03
CA ILE A 688 2.17 8.00 4.73
C ILE A 688 1.61 9.23 4.01
N ASN A 689 2.50 10.03 3.44
CA ASN A 689 2.15 11.17 2.61
C ASN A 689 1.73 10.70 1.20
N PRO A 690 0.95 11.50 0.45
CA PRO A 690 0.78 11.28 -0.98
C PRO A 690 2.12 11.01 -1.67
N GLY A 691 2.16 9.93 -2.43
CA GLY A 691 3.30 9.37 -3.12
C GLY A 691 3.95 8.17 -2.43
N GLY A 692 3.71 7.95 -1.13
CA GLY A 692 4.23 6.76 -0.45
C GLY A 692 5.38 7.02 0.53
N ALA A 693 5.81 8.27 0.71
CA ALA A 693 6.83 8.65 1.69
C ALA A 693 6.26 8.69 3.12
N SER A 694 7.00 8.24 4.13
CA SER A 694 6.56 8.34 5.53
C SER A 694 6.38 9.80 5.97
N THR A 695 5.27 10.09 6.65
CA THR A 695 5.01 11.40 7.27
C THR A 695 6.04 11.70 8.36
N LYS A 696 6.43 12.97 8.51
CA LYS A 696 7.32 13.45 9.57
C LYS A 696 6.74 14.74 10.19
N PRO A 697 6.56 14.81 11.53
CA PRO A 697 6.75 13.73 12.51
C PRO A 697 5.65 12.67 12.42
N GLN A 698 5.93 11.47 12.96
CA GLN A 698 4.93 10.40 13.15
C GLN A 698 4.22 10.54 14.50
N ILE A 699 3.04 9.93 14.62
CA ILE A 699 2.43 9.71 15.93
C ILE A 699 3.18 8.58 16.67
N PRO A 700 3.56 8.78 17.96
CA PRO A 700 4.40 7.82 18.69
C PRO A 700 3.85 6.39 18.85
N ASP A 701 2.53 6.21 18.77
CA ASP A 701 1.87 4.91 18.97
C ASP A 701 1.78 4.08 17.68
N ARG A 702 2.12 4.66 16.54
CA ARG A 702 2.09 3.99 15.24
C ARG A 702 3.35 3.14 15.05
N GLY A 703 3.35 2.28 14.03
CA GLY A 703 4.45 1.34 13.75
C GLY A 703 4.64 0.26 14.82
N LYS A 704 3.54 -0.15 15.47
CA LYS A 704 3.53 -1.08 16.61
C LYS A 704 2.49 -2.18 16.46
N ALA A 705 2.73 -3.31 17.13
CA ALA A 705 1.75 -4.36 17.34
C ALA A 705 1.05 -4.14 18.70
N VAL A 706 -0.27 -4.25 18.73
CA VAL A 706 -1.11 -4.06 19.93
C VAL A 706 -1.68 -5.38 20.41
N LYS A 707 -1.74 -5.58 21.72
CA LYS A 707 -2.41 -6.70 22.41
C LYS A 707 -3.51 -6.14 23.30
N ILE A 708 -4.74 -6.60 23.13
CA ILE A 708 -5.95 -6.07 23.77
C ILE A 708 -6.66 -7.20 24.50
N SER A 709 -6.93 -7.04 25.79
CA SER A 709 -7.67 -7.98 26.62
C SER A 709 -9.15 -8.05 26.19
N LYS A 710 -9.67 -9.26 25.91
CA LYS A 710 -11.12 -9.44 25.68
C LYS A 710 -11.94 -9.09 26.92
N LYS A 711 -11.38 -9.33 28.11
CA LYS A 711 -12.07 -9.22 29.39
C LYS A 711 -12.49 -7.79 29.74
N ASP A 712 -11.61 -6.83 29.49
CA ASP A 712 -11.77 -5.46 29.98
C ASP A 712 -11.31 -4.38 29.00
N GLY A 713 -10.79 -4.76 27.82
CA GLY A 713 -10.31 -3.82 26.82
C GLY A 713 -8.96 -3.18 27.16
N SER A 714 -8.32 -3.54 28.27
CA SER A 714 -6.95 -3.09 28.56
C SER A 714 -5.99 -3.51 27.46
N PHE A 715 -4.99 -2.69 27.15
CA PHE A 715 -4.08 -2.95 26.04
C PHE A 715 -2.61 -2.63 26.36
N THR A 716 -1.71 -3.28 25.64
CA THR A 716 -0.27 -3.01 25.64
C THR A 716 0.29 -3.03 24.21
N PHE A 717 1.43 -2.37 24.01
CA PHE A 717 2.22 -2.54 22.79
C PHE A 717 3.20 -3.69 22.99
N VAL A 718 3.16 -4.69 22.10
CA VAL A 718 3.96 -5.92 22.23
C VAL A 718 5.28 -5.80 21.47
N ALA A 719 5.28 -5.13 20.32
CA ALA A 719 6.45 -4.99 19.46
C ALA A 719 6.38 -3.68 18.67
N SER A 720 7.51 -3.28 18.08
CA SER A 720 7.66 -1.99 17.39
C SER A 720 8.50 -2.11 16.10
N GLY A 721 8.65 -1.01 15.36
CA GLY A 721 9.45 -0.98 14.15
C GLY A 721 8.73 -1.55 12.92
N LEU A 722 7.40 -1.47 12.90
CA LEU A 722 6.58 -1.79 11.72
C LEU A 722 6.36 -0.52 10.86
N ARG A 723 6.13 -0.69 9.55
CA ARG A 723 5.80 0.41 8.64
C ARG A 723 4.33 0.38 8.21
N THR A 724 3.98 -0.51 7.27
CA THR A 724 2.59 -0.72 6.82
C THR A 724 2.27 -2.22 6.90
N PRO A 725 2.00 -2.73 8.11
CA PRO A 725 1.81 -4.15 8.37
C PRO A 725 0.38 -4.64 8.07
N ASN A 726 -0.01 -4.69 6.78
CA ASN A 726 -1.39 -5.06 6.37
C ASN A 726 -1.81 -6.46 6.87
N GLY A 727 -0.87 -7.39 7.00
CA GLY A 727 -1.18 -8.76 7.40
C GLY A 727 -0.78 -9.07 8.84
N ILE A 728 -1.70 -9.65 9.62
CA ILE A 728 -1.39 -10.35 10.87
C ILE A 728 -2.25 -11.62 10.94
N GLY A 729 -1.65 -12.75 11.31
CA GLY A 729 -2.34 -14.03 11.28
C GLY A 729 -1.62 -15.14 12.03
N LEU A 730 -2.33 -16.26 12.24
CA LEU A 730 -1.74 -17.46 12.80
C LEU A 730 -1.02 -18.27 11.72
N GLY A 731 0.24 -18.60 11.98
CA GLY A 731 1.10 -19.36 11.09
C GLY A 731 1.56 -20.70 11.68
N VAL A 732 2.78 -21.13 11.34
CA VAL A 732 3.37 -22.38 11.85
C VAL A 732 3.40 -22.40 13.38
N ASP A 733 3.39 -23.61 13.97
CA ASP A 733 3.49 -23.84 15.42
C ASP A 733 2.44 -23.11 16.28
N ASN A 734 1.34 -22.67 15.68
CA ASN A 734 0.32 -21.86 16.33
C ASN A 734 0.81 -20.48 16.84
N GLU A 735 1.85 -19.94 16.21
CA GLU A 735 2.37 -18.60 16.50
C GLU A 735 1.79 -17.51 15.59
N ILE A 736 1.96 -16.26 16.03
CA ILE A 736 1.46 -15.07 15.34
C ILE A 736 2.55 -14.52 14.42
N PHE A 737 2.21 -14.29 13.16
CA PHE A 737 3.10 -13.73 12.16
C PHE A 737 2.50 -12.45 11.57
N ILE A 738 3.37 -11.52 11.19
CA ILE A 738 3.00 -10.24 10.58
C ILE A 738 3.66 -10.17 9.20
N ALA A 739 2.91 -9.66 8.22
CA ALA A 739 3.42 -9.26 6.93
C ALA A 739 3.58 -7.74 6.91
N ASP A 740 4.81 -7.26 6.73
CA ASP A 740 5.11 -5.82 6.71
C ASP A 740 5.58 -5.36 5.32
N ASN A 741 5.14 -4.16 4.95
CA ASN A 741 5.36 -3.60 3.62
C ASN A 741 6.55 -2.64 3.64
N GLN A 742 7.46 -2.79 2.69
CA GLN A 742 8.68 -2.00 2.52
C GLN A 742 8.46 -0.50 2.36
N GLY A 743 9.55 0.25 2.47
CA GLY A 743 9.64 1.66 2.13
C GLY A 743 10.90 2.28 2.71
N ASP A 744 10.82 3.52 3.17
CA ASP A 744 11.95 4.18 3.83
C ASP A 744 12.40 3.40 5.08
N TRP A 745 13.69 3.09 5.12
CA TRP A 745 14.38 2.30 6.16
C TRP A 745 13.91 0.85 6.32
N LEU A 746 12.94 0.40 5.53
CA LEU A 746 12.50 -0.98 5.48
C LEU A 746 12.73 -1.51 4.05
N PRO A 747 13.85 -2.19 3.78
CA PRO A 747 14.38 -2.28 2.43
C PRO A 747 13.63 -3.26 1.51
N ALA A 748 12.90 -4.21 2.07
CA ALA A 748 12.06 -5.15 1.33
C ALA A 748 10.87 -5.59 2.18
N ASN A 749 9.83 -6.09 1.52
CA ASN A 749 8.67 -6.69 2.18
C ASN A 749 9.11 -7.91 3.00
N LYS A 750 8.41 -8.25 4.08
CA LYS A 750 8.83 -9.39 4.92
C LYS A 750 7.70 -10.04 5.71
N ILE A 751 7.87 -11.32 6.02
CA ILE A 751 7.09 -12.04 7.03
C ILE A 751 7.93 -12.18 8.30
N ILE A 752 7.40 -11.75 9.43
CA ILE A 752 8.07 -11.73 10.73
C ILE A 752 7.25 -12.51 11.77
N HIS A 753 7.94 -13.13 12.72
CA HIS A 753 7.33 -13.76 13.89
C HIS A 753 7.12 -12.70 14.98
N LEU A 754 5.90 -12.60 15.54
CA LEU A 754 5.60 -11.64 16.59
C LEU A 754 6.24 -12.06 17.92
N GLN A 755 7.24 -11.31 18.36
CA GLN A 755 7.96 -11.50 19.62
C GLN A 755 7.77 -10.28 20.53
N GLU A 756 7.57 -10.53 21.83
CA GLU A 756 7.47 -9.47 22.83
C GLU A 756 8.79 -8.68 22.95
N GLY A 757 8.68 -7.35 22.94
CA GLY A 757 9.82 -6.43 23.01
C GLY A 757 10.61 -6.27 21.70
N ALA A 758 10.30 -7.04 20.66
CA ALA A 758 11.05 -7.00 19.41
C ALA A 758 10.90 -5.67 18.65
N TRP A 759 11.94 -5.33 17.91
CA TRP A 759 11.96 -4.21 16.97
C TRP A 759 12.22 -4.74 15.55
N TYR A 760 11.36 -4.41 14.60
CA TYR A 760 11.38 -4.97 13.25
C TYR A 760 11.94 -4.01 12.19
N GLY A 761 12.92 -3.16 12.53
CA GLY A 761 13.72 -2.48 11.52
C GLY A 761 13.20 -1.13 11.02
N SER A 762 11.89 -0.84 11.06
CA SER A 762 11.40 0.48 10.63
C SER A 762 11.79 1.58 11.63
N ARG A 763 12.34 2.68 11.09
CA ARG A 763 12.83 3.85 11.84
C ARG A 763 11.94 5.08 11.67
N SER A 764 10.81 4.97 10.97
CA SER A 764 9.97 6.11 10.61
C SER A 764 9.35 6.83 11.82
N VAL A 765 9.05 6.10 12.90
CA VAL A 765 8.38 6.66 14.09
C VAL A 765 9.33 7.41 15.02
N ASP A 766 10.46 6.81 15.34
CA ASP A 766 11.46 7.35 16.25
C ASP A 766 12.85 7.07 15.68
N PHE A 767 13.30 7.93 14.79
CA PHE A 767 14.53 7.71 14.05
C PHE A 767 15.76 7.69 14.97
N GLU A 768 15.84 8.64 15.89
CA GLU A 768 16.98 8.80 16.80
C GLU A 768 16.98 7.70 17.87
N GLY A 769 15.85 7.46 18.54
CA GLY A 769 15.75 6.45 19.60
C GLY A 769 15.85 5.01 19.12
N THR A 770 15.75 4.76 17.81
CA THR A 770 15.92 3.42 17.21
C THR A 770 17.32 3.17 16.62
N ALA A 771 18.21 4.17 16.61
CA ALA A 771 19.52 4.05 15.94
C ALA A 771 20.37 2.85 16.42
N ASN A 772 20.24 2.48 17.70
CA ASN A 772 21.00 1.39 18.32
C ASN A 772 20.16 0.13 18.57
N LYS A 773 18.91 0.07 18.10
CA LYS A 773 18.08 -1.13 18.28
C LYS A 773 18.54 -2.24 17.34
N LYS A 774 18.55 -3.46 17.85
CA LYS A 774 18.81 -4.66 17.06
C LYS A 774 17.51 -5.12 16.40
N GLU A 775 17.51 -5.19 15.07
CA GLU A 775 16.38 -5.74 14.33
C GLU A 775 16.21 -7.24 14.62
N ALA A 776 14.97 -7.65 14.91
CA ALA A 776 14.58 -9.05 14.92
C ALA A 776 14.48 -9.54 13.47
N PRO A 777 15.19 -10.62 13.11
CA PRO A 777 15.27 -11.07 11.73
C PRO A 777 13.90 -11.58 11.23
N PRO A 778 13.56 -11.36 9.94
CA PRO A 778 12.37 -11.96 9.36
C PRO A 778 12.49 -13.45 9.16
N VAL A 779 11.34 -14.12 9.07
CA VAL A 779 11.27 -15.51 8.63
C VAL A 779 11.66 -15.60 7.16
N VAL A 780 11.07 -14.72 6.33
CA VAL A 780 11.39 -14.58 4.90
C VAL A 780 11.36 -13.11 4.50
N TRP A 781 12.31 -12.71 3.65
CA TRP A 781 12.20 -11.50 2.86
C TRP A 781 11.39 -11.79 1.59
N LEU A 782 10.55 -10.84 1.20
CA LEU A 782 9.73 -10.87 0.01
C LEU A 782 10.31 -9.82 -0.94
N THR A 783 11.17 -10.26 -1.85
CA THR A 783 11.83 -9.37 -2.79
C THR A 783 10.79 -8.68 -3.68
N GLN A 784 10.87 -7.34 -3.73
CA GLN A 784 9.99 -6.51 -4.54
C GLN A 784 10.03 -6.93 -6.01
N ASP A 785 8.88 -6.90 -6.67
CA ASP A 785 8.64 -7.23 -8.08
C ASP A 785 8.98 -8.67 -8.49
N GLU A 786 9.64 -9.44 -7.63
CA GLU A 786 9.97 -10.85 -7.83
C GLU A 786 8.92 -11.76 -7.19
N ILE A 787 8.61 -11.53 -5.91
CA ILE A 787 7.73 -12.42 -5.12
C ILE A 787 6.69 -11.70 -4.24
N GLY A 788 6.83 -10.40 -3.98
CA GLY A 788 5.80 -9.65 -3.24
C GLY A 788 5.97 -8.14 -3.29
N ASN A 789 4.84 -7.42 -3.35
CA ASN A 789 4.79 -5.95 -3.41
C ASN A 789 3.97 -5.34 -2.27
N SER A 790 2.86 -6.00 -1.88
CA SER A 790 2.05 -5.58 -0.74
C SER A 790 1.48 -6.83 -0.05
N PRO A 791 2.32 -7.56 0.71
CA PRO A 791 1.89 -8.78 1.37
C PRO A 791 0.82 -8.47 2.43
N SER A 792 -0.16 -9.36 2.53
CA SER A 792 -1.32 -9.26 3.40
C SER A 792 -1.38 -10.44 4.38
N GLN A 793 -2.57 -10.81 4.86
CA GLN A 793 -2.76 -11.71 5.99
C GLN A 793 -2.04 -13.07 5.83
N PRO A 794 -1.12 -13.42 6.75
CA PRO A 794 -0.62 -14.78 6.88
C PRO A 794 -1.71 -15.74 7.36
N ALA A 795 -1.67 -16.99 6.91
CA ALA A 795 -2.51 -18.08 7.39
C ALA A 795 -1.74 -19.40 7.36
N ARG A 796 -2.18 -20.39 8.14
CA ARG A 796 -1.67 -21.75 8.06
C ARG A 796 -2.00 -22.40 6.73
N LEU A 797 -1.17 -23.34 6.31
CA LEU A 797 -1.44 -24.29 5.26
C LEU A 797 -1.14 -25.69 5.82
N ASN A 798 -2.17 -26.54 5.90
CA ASN A 798 -2.14 -27.88 6.50
C ASN A 798 -3.00 -28.87 5.69
N VAL A 799 -2.89 -28.85 4.36
CA VAL A 799 -3.64 -29.73 3.46
C VAL A 799 -2.70 -30.43 2.48
N GLY A 800 -3.03 -31.65 2.08
CA GLY A 800 -2.20 -32.43 1.16
C GLY A 800 -0.75 -32.56 1.65
N PRO A 801 0.27 -32.35 0.79
CA PRO A 801 1.67 -32.45 1.18
C PRO A 801 2.16 -31.28 2.06
N TYR A 802 1.40 -30.19 2.13
CA TYR A 802 1.81 -28.94 2.76
C TYR A 802 1.51 -28.94 4.26
N GLN A 803 2.23 -29.75 5.03
CA GLN A 803 2.02 -29.88 6.47
C GLN A 803 2.88 -28.86 7.25
N ASN A 804 2.26 -28.19 8.23
CA ASN A 804 2.85 -27.14 9.07
C ASN A 804 3.56 -26.05 8.26
N GLN A 805 2.92 -25.56 7.20
CA GLN A 805 3.43 -24.44 6.40
C GLN A 805 2.53 -23.20 6.56
N MET A 806 2.95 -22.10 5.95
CA MET A 806 2.19 -20.86 5.89
C MET A 806 1.88 -20.47 4.45
N ILE A 807 0.86 -19.65 4.31
CA ILE A 807 0.54 -18.91 3.10
C ILE A 807 0.29 -17.45 3.48
N HIS A 808 0.42 -16.54 2.52
CA HIS A 808 -0.05 -15.16 2.68
C HIS A 808 -0.57 -14.62 1.36
N GLY A 809 -1.53 -13.71 1.43
CA GLY A 809 -1.98 -12.96 0.26
C GLY A 809 -0.99 -11.85 -0.14
N ASP A 810 -1.19 -11.29 -1.33
CA ASP A 810 -0.57 -10.04 -1.75
C ASP A 810 -1.59 -9.20 -2.53
N VAL A 811 -1.70 -7.92 -2.20
CA VAL A 811 -2.66 -7.00 -2.81
C VAL A 811 -2.18 -6.53 -4.19
N THR A 812 -0.88 -6.27 -4.36
CA THR A 812 -0.32 -5.62 -5.56
C THR A 812 0.37 -6.61 -6.49
N HIS A 813 1.32 -7.41 -5.99
CA HIS A 813 1.91 -8.51 -6.76
C HIS A 813 0.85 -9.60 -7.01
N GLY A 814 -0.19 -9.64 -6.19
CA GLY A 814 -1.36 -10.48 -6.39
C GLY A 814 -1.15 -11.94 -6.00
N GLY A 815 -2.27 -12.63 -5.86
CA GLY A 815 -2.30 -14.04 -5.53
C GLY A 815 -1.96 -14.36 -4.08
N ILE A 816 -1.60 -15.62 -3.86
CA ILE A 816 -1.16 -16.16 -2.57
C ILE A 816 0.23 -16.74 -2.79
N LYS A 817 1.13 -16.55 -1.81
CA LYS A 817 2.47 -17.15 -1.76
C LYS A 817 2.52 -18.17 -0.64
N ARG A 818 3.39 -19.17 -0.77
CA ARG A 818 3.60 -20.22 0.24
C ARG A 818 4.94 -20.00 0.94
N VAL A 819 4.95 -20.18 2.25
CA VAL A 819 6.14 -20.05 3.09
C VAL A 819 6.37 -21.36 3.83
N PHE A 820 7.51 -21.97 3.58
CA PHE A 820 8.08 -22.99 4.46
C PHE A 820 8.91 -22.30 5.53
N ALA A 821 8.72 -22.66 6.80
CA ALA A 821 9.48 -22.12 7.92
C ALA A 821 10.07 -23.24 8.77
N GLU A 822 11.27 -23.03 9.27
CA GLU A 822 11.97 -23.91 10.20
C GLU A 822 12.66 -23.10 11.30
N LYS A 823 13.11 -23.77 12.37
CA LYS A 823 13.94 -23.16 13.42
C LYS A 823 15.36 -23.67 13.30
N VAL A 824 16.31 -22.77 13.13
CA VAL A 824 17.75 -23.06 13.23
C VAL A 824 18.30 -22.29 14.41
N ASN A 825 18.91 -22.98 15.37
CA ASN A 825 19.40 -22.39 16.62
C ASN A 825 18.32 -21.57 17.37
N GLY A 826 17.06 -22.01 17.30
CA GLY A 826 15.91 -21.32 17.91
C GLY A 826 15.37 -20.12 17.14
N VAL A 827 15.99 -19.72 16.02
CA VAL A 827 15.56 -18.59 15.17
C VAL A 827 14.72 -19.11 14.02
N TYR A 828 13.54 -18.52 13.80
CA TYR A 828 12.75 -18.82 12.61
C TYR A 828 13.43 -18.27 11.35
N GLN A 829 13.46 -19.10 10.33
CA GLN A 829 13.90 -18.76 8.99
C GLN A 829 13.24 -19.70 7.97
N GLY A 830 13.33 -19.45 6.68
CA GLY A 830 12.60 -20.29 5.73
C GLY A 830 12.66 -19.85 4.29
N ALA A 831 11.83 -20.47 3.45
CA ALA A 831 11.71 -20.15 2.03
C ALA A 831 10.30 -19.73 1.65
N VAL A 832 10.21 -18.71 0.79
CA VAL A 832 8.97 -18.34 0.11
C VAL A 832 8.95 -18.87 -1.33
N PHE A 833 7.77 -19.28 -1.78
CA PHE A 833 7.49 -19.83 -3.10
C PHE A 833 6.28 -19.14 -3.73
N ARG A 834 6.25 -19.05 -5.06
CA ARG A 834 5.00 -18.73 -5.77
C ARG A 834 4.01 -19.88 -5.53
N PHE A 835 2.72 -19.56 -5.36
CA PHE A 835 1.70 -20.60 -5.09
C PHE A 835 0.48 -20.49 -6.00
N THR A 836 -0.29 -19.40 -5.96
CA THR A 836 -1.47 -19.24 -6.85
C THR A 836 -1.69 -17.77 -7.21
N GLN A 837 -2.12 -17.45 -8.43
CA GLN A 837 -2.35 -16.06 -8.87
C GLN A 837 -3.57 -15.86 -9.78
N GLY A 838 -4.20 -16.92 -10.29
CA GLY A 838 -5.41 -16.87 -11.11
C GLY A 838 -6.69 -16.42 -10.39
N LEU A 839 -6.58 -15.50 -9.44
CA LEU A 839 -7.67 -14.96 -8.62
C LEU A 839 -8.23 -13.67 -9.23
N GLU A 840 -9.44 -13.28 -8.84
CA GLU A 840 -10.17 -12.16 -9.47
C GLU A 840 -9.71 -10.76 -9.03
N ALA A 841 -9.02 -10.65 -7.90
CA ALA A 841 -8.58 -9.39 -7.29
C ALA A 841 -7.27 -9.57 -6.48
N GLY A 842 -6.69 -8.46 -6.02
CA GLY A 842 -5.59 -8.46 -5.04
C GLY A 842 -6.05 -9.08 -3.72
N VAL A 843 -5.21 -9.91 -3.08
CA VAL A 843 -5.64 -10.70 -1.91
C VAL A 843 -5.34 -9.94 -0.62
N ASN A 844 -6.40 -9.62 0.14
CA ASN A 844 -6.28 -8.89 1.40
C ASN A 844 -6.42 -9.79 2.63
N ARG A 845 -7.38 -10.72 2.62
CA ARG A 845 -7.75 -11.53 3.79
C ARG A 845 -7.88 -13.00 3.42
N LEU A 846 -7.47 -13.85 4.36
CA LEU A 846 -7.49 -15.31 4.23
C LEU A 846 -8.12 -15.90 5.48
N ALA A 847 -9.10 -16.79 5.32
CA ALA A 847 -9.66 -17.54 6.43
C ALA A 847 -10.00 -18.97 6.00
N TRP A 848 -9.69 -19.94 6.83
CA TRP A 848 -10.16 -21.31 6.64
C TRP A 848 -11.58 -21.42 7.18
N GLY A 849 -12.49 -21.89 6.33
CA GLY A 849 -13.87 -22.16 6.71
C GLY A 849 -14.02 -23.50 7.43
N PRO A 850 -15.15 -23.72 8.13
CA PRO A 850 -15.44 -24.99 8.78
C PRO A 850 -15.65 -26.14 7.79
N ASP A 851 -15.83 -25.84 6.51
CA ASP A 851 -15.89 -26.83 5.41
C ASP A 851 -14.50 -27.30 4.95
N GLY A 852 -13.42 -26.84 5.59
CA GLY A 852 -12.04 -27.18 5.23
C GLY A 852 -11.51 -26.45 3.99
N SER A 853 -12.26 -25.48 3.46
CA SER A 853 -11.81 -24.66 2.32
C SER A 853 -11.13 -23.37 2.77
N LEU A 854 -10.24 -22.84 1.93
CA LEU A 854 -9.65 -21.52 2.13
C LEU A 854 -10.49 -20.46 1.44
N TYR A 855 -11.05 -19.53 2.20
CA TYR A 855 -11.75 -18.35 1.70
C TYR A 855 -10.77 -17.20 1.50
N VAL A 856 -10.93 -16.51 0.37
CA VAL A 856 -9.99 -15.52 -0.15
C VAL A 856 -10.73 -14.22 -0.41
N GLY A 857 -10.41 -13.21 0.39
CA GLY A 857 -11.00 -11.88 0.34
C GLY A 857 -10.17 -10.95 -0.53
N GLY A 858 -10.79 -10.44 -1.59
CA GLY A 858 -10.20 -9.55 -2.55
C GLY A 858 -10.42 -8.07 -2.20
N VAL A 859 -9.41 -7.25 -2.48
CA VAL A 859 -9.49 -5.79 -2.46
C VAL A 859 -8.68 -5.22 -3.64
N GLY A 860 -9.06 -4.03 -4.08
CA GLY A 860 -8.24 -3.24 -5.00
C GLY A 860 -8.72 -1.79 -5.07
N SER A 861 -7.82 -0.91 -5.48
CA SER A 861 -8.09 0.50 -5.79
C SER A 861 -7.33 0.89 -7.07
N THR A 862 -7.23 2.17 -7.36
CA THR A 862 -6.39 2.69 -8.46
C THR A 862 -4.91 2.73 -8.05
N GLY A 863 -4.01 3.10 -8.95
CA GLY A 863 -2.57 3.18 -8.69
C GLY A 863 -1.92 1.85 -8.26
N ASN A 864 -0.99 1.91 -7.29
CA ASN A 864 -0.26 0.74 -6.77
C ASN A 864 -1.10 -0.19 -5.87
N TRP A 865 -2.35 0.17 -5.57
CA TRP A 865 -3.32 -0.69 -4.87
C TRP A 865 -4.24 -1.42 -5.85
N GLY A 866 -4.03 -1.23 -7.15
CA GLY A 866 -4.75 -1.90 -8.23
C GLY A 866 -3.92 -2.99 -8.89
N HIS A 867 -4.61 -3.86 -9.62
CA HIS A 867 -3.98 -4.85 -10.48
C HIS A 867 -4.66 -4.82 -11.86
N THR A 868 -3.87 -4.52 -12.89
CA THR A 868 -4.37 -4.35 -14.26
C THR A 868 -5.13 -5.59 -14.72
N GLY A 869 -6.36 -5.41 -15.23
CA GLY A 869 -7.20 -6.49 -15.71
C GLY A 869 -7.88 -7.33 -14.61
N LYS A 870 -7.82 -6.91 -13.34
CA LYS A 870 -8.50 -7.54 -12.21
C LYS A 870 -9.58 -6.63 -11.62
N LEU A 871 -10.46 -7.22 -10.82
CA LEU A 871 -11.51 -6.51 -10.09
C LEU A 871 -10.92 -5.76 -8.87
N GLY A 872 -11.58 -4.67 -8.47
CA GLY A 872 -11.27 -3.95 -7.23
C GLY A 872 -11.91 -4.55 -5.97
N TYR A 873 -12.53 -5.72 -6.10
CA TYR A 873 -13.28 -6.42 -5.07
C TYR A 873 -13.22 -7.93 -5.33
N GLY A 874 -13.47 -8.76 -4.33
CA GLY A 874 -13.61 -10.19 -4.58
C GLY A 874 -13.85 -11.04 -3.34
N LEU A 875 -14.46 -12.19 -3.53
CA LEU A 875 -14.65 -13.19 -2.47
C LEU A 875 -14.76 -14.57 -3.10
N GLN A 876 -13.66 -15.31 -3.04
CA GLN A 876 -13.51 -16.62 -3.68
C GLN A 876 -13.17 -17.69 -2.65
N LYS A 877 -13.32 -18.96 -3.05
CA LYS A 877 -13.00 -20.12 -2.22
C LYS A 877 -12.10 -21.08 -2.98
N LEU A 878 -11.05 -21.55 -2.32
CA LEU A 878 -10.12 -22.57 -2.80
C LEU A 878 -10.31 -23.84 -1.97
N THR A 879 -10.76 -24.91 -2.63
CA THR A 879 -10.95 -26.23 -2.01
C THR A 879 -9.85 -27.17 -2.46
N PHE A 880 -9.12 -27.80 -1.54
CA PHE A 880 -8.13 -28.81 -1.91
C PHE A 880 -8.82 -29.98 -2.62
N ASN A 881 -8.26 -30.44 -3.75
CA ASN A 881 -8.92 -31.39 -4.65
C ASN A 881 -8.18 -32.75 -4.75
N ASP A 882 -7.33 -33.06 -3.77
CA ASP A 882 -6.50 -34.26 -3.67
C ASP A 882 -5.45 -34.46 -4.78
N LYS A 883 -5.33 -33.51 -5.73
CA LYS A 883 -4.25 -33.51 -6.72
C LYS A 883 -3.00 -32.87 -6.12
N VAL A 884 -1.84 -33.38 -6.50
CA VAL A 884 -0.54 -32.82 -6.13
C VAL A 884 0.14 -32.26 -7.37
N ALA A 885 0.50 -30.97 -7.31
CA ALA A 885 1.37 -30.34 -8.30
C ALA A 885 2.83 -30.72 -8.01
N PHE A 886 3.64 -30.88 -9.05
CA PHE A 886 5.07 -31.12 -8.90
C PHE A 886 5.81 -29.80 -8.66
N GLU A 887 6.43 -29.64 -7.48
CA GLU A 887 7.12 -28.42 -7.07
C GLU A 887 8.05 -28.68 -5.87
N MET A 888 8.86 -27.68 -5.51
CA MET A 888 9.65 -27.68 -4.28
C MET A 888 8.72 -27.62 -3.07
N LEU A 889 8.60 -28.69 -2.29
CA LEU A 889 7.82 -28.74 -1.05
C LEU A 889 8.48 -27.94 0.09
N ALA A 890 9.80 -28.06 0.25
CA ALA A 890 10.55 -27.36 1.29
C ALA A 890 12.00 -27.12 0.85
N VAL A 891 12.62 -26.08 1.38
CA VAL A 891 14.07 -25.83 1.28
C VAL A 891 14.59 -25.72 2.70
N ARG A 892 15.58 -26.53 3.07
CA ARG A 892 16.16 -26.56 4.41
C ARG A 892 17.62 -26.14 4.40
N ALA A 893 18.02 -25.34 5.37
CA ALA A 893 19.44 -25.05 5.56
C ALA A 893 20.21 -26.30 6.01
N LYS A 894 21.43 -26.44 5.51
CA LYS A 894 22.44 -27.41 5.96
C LYS A 894 23.71 -26.65 6.32
N SER A 895 24.64 -27.29 7.04
CA SER A 895 25.89 -26.66 7.48
C SER A 895 26.78 -26.17 6.32
N ASN A 896 26.65 -26.78 5.13
CA ASN A 896 27.44 -26.46 3.94
C ASN A 896 26.60 -26.25 2.66
N GLY A 897 25.31 -25.94 2.80
CA GLY A 897 24.43 -25.72 1.65
C GLY A 897 22.95 -25.84 2.00
N VAL A 898 22.16 -26.40 1.09
CA VAL A 898 20.70 -26.52 1.23
C VAL A 898 20.19 -27.89 0.78
N GLU A 899 19.08 -28.33 1.35
CA GLU A 899 18.31 -29.49 0.90
C GLU A 899 16.96 -29.04 0.36
N ILE A 900 16.69 -29.38 -0.90
CA ILE A 900 15.43 -29.13 -1.59
C ILE A 900 14.62 -30.42 -1.53
N GLU A 901 13.40 -30.36 -1.00
CA GLU A 901 12.44 -31.46 -1.00
C GLU A 901 11.35 -31.19 -2.03
N PHE A 902 10.89 -32.22 -2.75
CA PHE A 902 9.88 -32.14 -3.79
C PHE A 902 8.58 -32.86 -3.39
N THR A 903 7.46 -32.39 -3.92
CA THR A 903 6.15 -33.02 -3.72
C THR A 903 6.01 -34.39 -4.39
N GLU A 904 6.83 -34.67 -5.41
CA GLU A 904 6.93 -35.97 -6.10
C GLU A 904 8.41 -36.34 -6.34
N PRO A 905 8.75 -37.63 -6.47
CA PRO A 905 10.11 -38.05 -6.83
C PRO A 905 10.56 -37.46 -8.17
N LEU A 906 11.84 -37.11 -8.28
CA LEU A 906 12.48 -36.76 -9.55
C LEU A 906 12.59 -38.00 -10.44
N LYS A 907 12.47 -37.79 -11.76
CA LYS A 907 12.75 -38.85 -12.75
C LYS A 907 14.20 -39.35 -12.60
N GLU A 908 14.46 -40.61 -12.93
CA GLU A 908 15.80 -41.18 -12.94
C GLU A 908 16.76 -40.35 -13.82
N GLY A 909 17.98 -40.08 -13.34
CA GLY A 909 18.99 -39.25 -14.00
C GLY A 909 18.74 -37.74 -13.96
N VAL A 910 17.61 -37.28 -13.43
CA VAL A 910 17.25 -35.85 -13.34
C VAL A 910 17.67 -35.24 -12.00
N GLY A 911 18.14 -33.98 -12.01
CA GLY A 911 18.51 -33.24 -10.80
C GLY A 911 19.85 -33.65 -10.21
N GLU A 912 20.71 -34.28 -11.02
CA GLU A 912 22.04 -34.74 -10.63
C GLU A 912 23.14 -33.77 -11.10
N SER A 913 22.81 -32.82 -11.99
CA SER A 913 23.77 -31.86 -12.55
C SER A 913 23.76 -30.54 -11.77
N ALA A 914 24.94 -29.97 -11.52
CA ALA A 914 25.07 -28.61 -10.98
C ALA A 914 24.40 -27.56 -11.88
N SER A 915 24.34 -27.79 -13.20
CA SER A 915 23.70 -26.88 -14.16
C SER A 915 22.17 -26.84 -14.06
N ASP A 916 21.56 -27.73 -13.28
CA ASP A 916 20.12 -27.72 -13.03
C ASP A 916 19.73 -26.64 -11.99
N TYR A 917 20.73 -26.04 -11.33
CA TYR A 917 20.55 -25.14 -10.19
C TYR A 917 21.31 -23.84 -10.39
N GLU A 918 20.59 -22.73 -10.54
CA GLU A 918 21.15 -21.39 -10.45
C GLU A 918 20.94 -20.85 -9.04
N ILE A 919 22.04 -20.65 -8.30
CA ILE A 919 22.00 -20.20 -6.92
C ILE A 919 22.64 -18.82 -6.80
N LYS A 920 21.94 -17.89 -6.16
CA LYS A 920 22.45 -16.56 -5.82
C LYS A 920 22.28 -16.29 -4.33
N GLN A 921 23.04 -15.36 -3.78
CA GLN A 921 22.75 -14.80 -2.47
C GLN A 921 22.80 -13.28 -2.48
N TRP A 922 22.15 -12.64 -1.50
CA TRP A 922 22.26 -11.21 -1.22
C TRP A 922 21.72 -10.87 0.17
N TRP A 923 21.99 -9.66 0.66
CA TRP A 923 21.26 -9.06 1.78
C TRP A 923 20.69 -7.70 1.38
N PHE A 924 19.73 -7.18 2.14
CA PHE A 924 19.09 -5.91 1.85
C PHE A 924 19.62 -4.78 2.72
N LYS A 925 20.07 -3.69 2.11
CA LYS A 925 20.55 -2.51 2.86
C LYS A 925 19.41 -1.54 3.16
N PRO A 926 19.08 -1.26 4.42
CA PRO A 926 18.15 -0.19 4.77
C PRO A 926 18.68 1.17 4.33
N THR A 927 17.86 1.95 3.63
CA THR A 927 18.20 3.31 3.20
C THR A 927 17.02 4.26 3.42
N ALA A 928 17.23 5.58 3.29
CA ALA A 928 16.14 6.55 3.36
C ALA A 928 15.21 6.51 2.12
N GLU A 929 15.68 5.90 1.02
CA GLU A 929 14.89 5.71 -0.19
C GLU A 929 13.81 4.65 0.02
N TYR A 930 12.81 4.66 -0.86
CA TYR A 930 11.79 3.61 -0.86
C TYR A 930 12.41 2.27 -1.28
N GLY A 931 12.46 1.33 -0.33
CA GLY A 931 13.15 0.05 -0.51
C GLY A 931 14.66 0.17 -0.32
N GLY A 932 15.37 -0.94 -0.52
CA GLY A 932 16.81 -0.99 -0.34
C GLY A 932 17.49 -1.86 -1.41
N PRO A 933 18.73 -1.52 -1.79
CA PRO A 933 19.46 -2.29 -2.79
C PRO A 933 19.80 -3.67 -2.24
N LYS A 934 19.86 -4.65 -3.15
CA LYS A 934 20.51 -5.95 -2.91
C LYS A 934 22.01 -5.73 -2.85
N MET A 935 22.60 -6.10 -1.73
CA MET A 935 24.04 -6.10 -1.50
C MET A 935 24.56 -7.53 -1.56
N ASP A 936 25.83 -7.70 -1.93
CA ASP A 936 26.45 -9.02 -2.14
C ASP A 936 25.64 -9.90 -3.11
N ASN A 937 25.03 -9.31 -4.14
CA ASN A 937 24.27 -10.06 -5.15
C ASN A 937 25.22 -10.89 -6.03
N GLU A 938 25.54 -12.09 -5.58
CA GLU A 938 26.59 -12.94 -6.14
C GLU A 938 26.11 -14.38 -6.38
N ASN A 939 26.67 -15.03 -7.40
CA ASN A 939 26.39 -16.44 -7.68
C ASN A 939 27.11 -17.35 -6.68
N LEU A 940 26.42 -18.39 -6.20
CA LEU A 940 27.00 -19.44 -5.38
C LEU A 940 27.28 -20.69 -6.23
N ALA A 941 28.53 -21.12 -6.25
CA ALA A 941 28.91 -22.33 -6.97
C ALA A 941 28.40 -23.59 -6.25
N VAL A 942 27.67 -24.44 -7.00
CA VAL A 942 27.26 -25.78 -6.57
C VAL A 942 28.44 -26.73 -6.71
N LYS A 943 29.03 -27.16 -5.58
CA LYS A 943 30.17 -28.07 -5.53
C LYS A 943 29.80 -29.53 -5.75
N ALA A 944 28.67 -29.94 -5.19
CA ALA A 944 28.18 -31.30 -5.27
C ALA A 944 26.66 -31.30 -5.19
N VAL A 945 26.05 -32.26 -5.90
CA VAL A 945 24.62 -32.52 -5.91
C VAL A 945 24.42 -33.95 -5.44
N LYS A 946 23.53 -34.16 -4.46
CA LYS A 946 23.18 -35.49 -3.97
C LYS A 946 21.66 -35.67 -3.97
N VAL A 947 21.18 -36.55 -4.84
CA VAL A 947 19.78 -36.97 -4.86
C VAL A 947 19.55 -38.07 -3.82
N SER A 948 18.47 -38.00 -3.06
CA SER A 948 18.09 -39.02 -2.07
C SER A 948 17.66 -40.34 -2.74
N PRO A 949 17.69 -41.48 -2.03
CA PRO A 949 17.27 -42.76 -2.59
C PRO A 949 15.82 -42.79 -3.09
N ASP A 950 14.90 -42.11 -2.40
CA ASP A 950 13.50 -41.93 -2.81
C ASP A 950 13.31 -40.85 -3.89
N ARG A 951 14.40 -40.21 -4.31
CA ARG A 951 14.49 -39.10 -5.27
C ARG A 951 13.58 -37.91 -4.97
N ARG A 952 13.08 -37.78 -3.74
CA ARG A 952 12.27 -36.65 -3.29
C ARG A 952 13.10 -35.50 -2.75
N LYS A 953 14.39 -35.69 -2.52
CA LYS A 953 15.28 -34.67 -1.97
C LYS A 953 16.55 -34.52 -2.79
N VAL A 954 17.02 -33.29 -2.91
CA VAL A 954 18.32 -32.96 -3.47
C VAL A 954 19.08 -32.09 -2.47
N THR A 955 20.27 -32.53 -2.07
CA THR A 955 21.19 -31.72 -1.28
C THR A 955 22.22 -31.08 -2.19
N LEU A 956 22.32 -29.75 -2.12
CA LEU A 956 23.31 -28.95 -2.81
C LEU A 956 24.38 -28.53 -1.81
N GLN A 957 25.64 -28.86 -2.10
CA GLN A 957 26.77 -28.29 -1.37
C GLN A 957 27.19 -26.98 -2.04
N LEU A 958 27.19 -25.89 -1.27
CA LEU A 958 27.45 -24.54 -1.76
C LEU A 958 28.76 -23.99 -1.19
N THR A 959 29.45 -23.14 -1.95
CA THR A 959 30.65 -22.43 -1.46
C THR A 959 30.34 -20.99 -1.15
N GLY A 960 30.73 -20.50 0.02
CA GLY A 960 30.61 -19.07 0.35
C GLY A 960 29.22 -18.64 0.82
N MET A 961 28.37 -19.60 1.23
CA MET A 961 27.07 -19.32 1.84
C MET A 961 27.26 -18.48 3.12
N LYS A 962 26.54 -17.35 3.21
CA LYS A 962 26.62 -16.43 4.34
C LYS A 962 25.32 -16.42 5.15
N SER A 963 25.42 -16.19 6.46
CA SER A 963 24.27 -15.86 7.30
C SER A 963 23.79 -14.43 7.04
N LYS A 964 22.55 -14.13 7.41
CA LYS A 964 21.82 -12.86 7.15
C LYS A 964 21.65 -12.53 5.67
N HIS A 965 21.62 -13.55 4.82
CA HIS A 965 21.43 -13.42 3.37
C HIS A 965 20.20 -14.19 2.92
N VAL A 966 19.52 -13.68 1.90
CA VAL A 966 18.61 -14.47 1.08
C VAL A 966 19.45 -15.32 0.14
N VAL A 967 19.18 -16.61 0.09
CA VAL A 967 19.68 -17.58 -0.89
C VAL A 967 18.55 -17.83 -1.89
N TYR A 968 18.72 -17.32 -3.10
CA TYR A 968 17.81 -17.55 -4.21
C TYR A 968 18.19 -18.83 -4.94
N ILE A 969 17.19 -19.65 -5.18
CA ILE A 969 17.30 -20.95 -5.84
C ILE A 969 16.39 -20.90 -7.06
N HIS A 970 16.96 -21.10 -8.23
CA HIS A 970 16.24 -21.25 -9.48
C HIS A 970 16.53 -22.61 -10.09
N LEU A 971 15.48 -23.39 -10.34
CA LEU A 971 15.54 -24.71 -10.95
C LEU A 971 15.36 -24.62 -12.45
N ASN A 972 16.22 -25.26 -13.22
CA ASN A 972 16.09 -25.31 -14.67
C ASN A 972 14.83 -26.09 -15.08
N ARG A 973 13.79 -25.36 -15.50
CA ARG A 973 12.48 -25.92 -15.90
C ARG A 973 12.58 -26.97 -17.01
N LYS A 974 13.60 -26.90 -17.87
CA LYS A 974 13.76 -27.78 -19.03
C LYS A 974 14.31 -29.15 -18.65
N THR A 975 15.02 -29.25 -17.53
CA THR A 975 15.68 -30.48 -17.09
C THR A 975 14.98 -31.09 -15.88
N ILE A 976 14.48 -30.28 -14.94
CA ILE A 976 13.82 -30.75 -13.73
C ILE A 976 12.37 -31.16 -14.01
N VAL A 977 12.14 -32.48 -14.02
CA VAL A 977 10.83 -33.12 -14.17
C VAL A 977 10.64 -34.24 -13.14
N SER A 978 9.38 -34.45 -12.74
CA SER A 978 9.02 -35.56 -11.85
C SER A 978 9.14 -36.92 -12.56
N GLN A 979 9.14 -37.98 -11.76
CA GLN A 979 9.05 -39.37 -12.23
C GLN A 979 7.83 -39.60 -13.13
N SER A 980 6.72 -38.91 -12.86
CA SER A 980 5.50 -38.93 -13.68
C SER A 980 5.53 -37.94 -14.84
N SER A 981 6.70 -37.38 -15.19
CA SER A 981 6.91 -36.44 -16.30
C SER A 981 6.10 -35.15 -16.22
N LYS A 982 5.70 -34.73 -15.00
CA LYS A 982 5.12 -33.40 -14.74
C LYS A 982 6.24 -32.35 -14.68
N ASN A 983 5.94 -31.18 -15.23
CA ASN A 983 6.79 -29.99 -15.11
C ASN A 983 6.59 -29.30 -13.75
N LEU A 984 7.58 -28.51 -13.34
CA LEU A 984 7.50 -27.68 -12.13
C LEU A 984 6.34 -26.67 -12.24
N TRP A 985 5.56 -26.55 -11.16
CA TRP A 985 4.58 -25.48 -11.04
C TRP A 985 5.25 -24.11 -10.91
N SER A 986 6.25 -24.00 -10.04
CA SER A 986 7.15 -22.85 -9.95
C SER A 986 8.61 -23.32 -9.79
N THR A 987 9.53 -22.54 -10.34
CA THR A 987 10.96 -22.89 -10.40
C THR A 987 11.82 -22.18 -9.36
N GLU A 988 11.25 -21.26 -8.59
CA GLU A 988 12.00 -20.34 -7.73
C GLU A 988 11.68 -20.51 -6.24
N ALA A 989 12.71 -20.32 -5.41
CA ALA A 989 12.58 -20.17 -3.97
C ALA A 989 13.54 -19.09 -3.46
N TRP A 990 13.08 -18.29 -2.51
CA TRP A 990 13.91 -17.31 -1.79
C TRP A 990 14.03 -17.77 -0.33
N TYR A 991 15.14 -18.42 0.01
CA TYR A 991 15.42 -18.90 1.36
C TYR A 991 16.14 -17.84 2.17
N ASN A 992 15.59 -17.36 3.28
CA ASN A 992 16.29 -16.44 4.18
C ASN A 992 17.16 -17.22 5.16
N MET A 993 18.48 -17.07 5.06
CA MET A 993 19.49 -17.74 5.90
C MET A 993 19.86 -16.84 7.08
N ASN A 994 19.06 -16.79 8.15
CA ASN A 994 19.41 -16.02 9.35
C ASN A 994 20.60 -16.65 10.10
N GLU A 995 20.52 -17.96 10.30
CA GLU A 995 21.48 -18.80 11.01
C GLU A 995 21.87 -20.00 10.13
N ILE A 996 23.15 -20.37 10.15
CA ILE A 996 23.64 -21.58 9.48
C ILE A 996 23.67 -22.70 10.53
N PRO A 997 23.06 -23.87 10.26
CA PRO A 997 23.11 -25.01 11.17
C PRO A 997 24.54 -25.41 11.50
N GLN A 998 24.84 -25.62 12.78
CA GLN A 998 26.09 -26.27 13.17
C GLN A 998 26.02 -27.74 12.75
N GLY A 999 27.09 -28.25 12.12
CA GLY A 999 27.10 -29.62 11.63
C GLY A 999 26.86 -30.62 12.76
N ILE A 1000 25.88 -31.51 12.58
CA ILE A 1000 25.87 -32.82 13.24
C ILE A 1000 26.44 -33.81 12.24
#